data_AF-D7KCD8-F1
#
_entry.id   AF-D7KCD8-F1
#
_cell.length_a   1.000
_cell.length_b   1.000
_cell.length_c   1.000
_cell.angle_alpha   90.00
_cell.angle_beta   90.00
_cell.angle_gamma   90.00
#
_symmetry.space_group_name_H-M   'P 1'
#
loop_
_entity.id
_entity.type
_entity.pdbx_description
1 polymer ?
#
loop_
_entity_poly.entity_id
_entity_poly.type
_entity_poly.pdbx_seq_one_letter_code
_entity_poly.pdbx_strand_id
1 'polypeptide(L)'
;MAAWSPSGVTRTWKFPSARFFTGKNKIKLGSETLMFTRKRFMGDLVTSALKSYQLSKICASKTSIELREALSTKRAQVDDLKKVTSYSFRTKSGALVKVKVEQKREKYSIMVYVSSLELTGDDKSRLVMVWGVYRSDSSCFLPLDFENSSQDSQTHTTETPFVKSSLSELMLGLEFDGKESPFYLSFHLKLVSGRDPDGQEMLTHRDTDFCIPVGFTAGHPLPLGLSSGPDDDSWNFAFFSRNSTNVVLCLYDDTTTNKPALELDLDPYVNRTGDVWHASIDNTWDFVRYGYRCKETAHSEEDVDVEAEPIVLDPYATVIGKSVSQKFLGSLFKNPSFDWGEDVSPNIPLEKLIVYRLNVKGFTQHKSSKLPSNVAGTFSGVAEKVSHLKTLGVNGVLLEPIFSFSEQKGPYFPFHFFSPMDIYGPSNSLESAVNSMKEMVKKLHSQGIEVLLEVVFTHTTDSGALHGIDDSCYYYKGRANDLDYKSYLNCNYPVVQQLILESLRYWVTEFHVDGFCFINASSLLRGVHGEQLSRPPLVEAITFDPLLAETKLISDCWDPLEMMPKEVRFPHWKQWAELNTRYCRNVRNFLRGRGVLSDLATRICGSGDIFTDGRGPAFSFNYISRNSGLSLVDLVSFSGPELASELSWNCGEEGATNKSAVLQRRLKQIRNFLFIQYISLGIPVLNMGDECGISIKGSPLLESRKPFNWNLLASAFGTQITQFISFMTSVRERRSDVFQRRNFLKPENIVWYANDQTTPKWEDPTSKFLALEIKSESEEEETASLVEPTEPKSNDLFIGFNASDHPESVILPSLPDGSKWRRLVDTALPFPGFFSVEGETVVVAEEQLQQLIVYEMEPYSCTLFETINATA
;
A
#
# COMPACT_ATOMS: atom_id res chain seq x y z
N MET A 1 44.78 33.80 -24.46
CA MET A 1 44.71 33.64 -25.94
C MET A 1 43.55 32.68 -26.21
N ALA A 2 42.43 33.00 -26.84
CA ALA A 2 42.08 34.05 -27.80
C ALA A 2 40.72 34.72 -27.50
N ALA A 3 40.58 35.95 -28.03
CA ALA A 3 39.46 36.91 -28.07
C ALA A 3 38.20 36.40 -28.86
N TRP A 4 36.96 36.91 -28.80
CA TRP A 4 36.34 38.19 -28.37
C TRP A 4 34.77 38.06 -28.26
N SER A 5 34.20 38.73 -27.25
CA SER A 5 32.94 39.54 -27.14
C SER A 5 31.51 39.05 -27.48
N PRO A 6 30.46 39.63 -26.83
CA PRO A 6 29.09 39.10 -26.73
C PRO A 6 28.01 39.89 -27.51
N SER A 7 26.86 39.27 -27.75
CA SER A 7 25.63 39.96 -28.20
C SER A 7 24.43 39.55 -27.35
N GLY A 8 23.86 40.50 -26.61
CA GLY A 8 22.63 40.35 -25.85
C GLY A 8 21.38 40.62 -26.69
N VAL A 9 20.29 39.91 -26.37
CA VAL A 9 18.91 40.34 -26.66
C VAL A 9 18.01 39.87 -25.51
N THR A 10 17.50 40.83 -24.75
CA THR A 10 16.41 40.71 -23.80
C THR A 10 15.08 40.56 -24.55
N ARG A 11 14.27 39.55 -24.20
CA ARG A 11 12.84 39.50 -24.57
C ARG A 11 11.98 39.06 -23.38
N THR A 12 11.31 40.05 -22.81
CA THR A 12 10.15 39.96 -21.93
C THR A 12 8.95 39.35 -22.66
N TRP A 13 8.25 38.39 -22.05
CA TRP A 13 6.93 37.94 -22.48
C TRP A 13 5.91 38.14 -21.35
N LYS A 14 4.89 38.95 -21.66
CA LYS A 14 3.75 39.27 -20.80
C LYS A 14 2.67 38.17 -20.92
N PHE A 15 2.14 37.73 -19.79
CA PHE A 15 0.93 36.92 -19.70
C PHE A 15 -0.33 37.74 -20.07
N PRO A 16 -1.29 37.22 -20.85
CA PRO A 16 -2.60 37.84 -20.98
C PRO A 16 -3.52 37.43 -19.83
N SER A 17 -4.12 38.45 -19.23
CA SER A 17 -5.14 38.39 -18.18
C SER A 17 -6.51 37.98 -18.73
N ALA A 18 -7.17 37.06 -18.05
CA ALA A 18 -8.59 36.76 -18.27
C ALA A 18 -9.44 37.84 -17.59
N ARG A 19 -10.26 38.57 -18.36
CA ARG A 19 -11.32 39.44 -17.83
C ARG A 19 -12.68 38.82 -18.12
N PHE A 20 -13.44 38.64 -17.04
CA PHE A 20 -14.86 38.36 -17.04
C PHE A 20 -15.65 39.46 -17.78
N PHE A 21 -16.59 39.06 -18.63
CA PHE A 21 -17.70 39.90 -19.05
C PHE A 21 -19.01 39.14 -18.89
N THR A 22 -19.91 39.74 -18.10
CA THR A 22 -21.27 39.33 -17.83
C THR A 22 -22.19 39.82 -18.96
N GLY A 23 -23.13 38.99 -19.40
CA GLY A 23 -24.15 39.36 -20.38
C GLY A 23 -25.41 38.50 -20.23
N LYS A 24 -26.42 39.05 -19.56
CA LYS A 24 -27.79 38.51 -19.50
C LYS A 24 -28.45 38.60 -20.87
N ASN A 25 -29.23 37.58 -21.27
CA ASN A 25 -30.55 37.80 -21.89
C ASN A 25 -31.42 36.53 -21.91
N LYS A 26 -32.65 36.69 -21.40
CA LYS A 26 -33.79 35.79 -21.56
C LYS A 26 -34.30 35.88 -23.01
N ILE A 27 -34.95 34.82 -23.54
CA ILE A 27 -36.22 34.88 -24.30
C ILE A 27 -36.81 33.47 -24.48
N LYS A 28 -38.14 33.42 -24.46
CA LYS A 28 -39.10 32.31 -24.48
C LYS A 28 -39.52 31.92 -25.91
N LEU A 29 -39.87 30.63 -26.08
CA LEU A 29 -40.92 29.97 -26.90
C LEU A 29 -41.34 30.49 -28.31
N GLY A 30 -41.44 29.53 -29.25
CA GLY A 30 -42.27 29.52 -30.48
C GLY A 30 -41.69 28.54 -31.53
N SER A 31 -42.26 27.35 -31.77
CA SER A 31 -43.41 26.99 -32.62
C SER A 31 -43.09 26.89 -34.14
N GLU A 32 -43.26 25.66 -34.65
CA GLU A 32 -43.71 25.24 -36.00
C GLU A 32 -42.80 25.22 -37.26
N THR A 33 -42.47 23.98 -37.66
CA THR A 33 -42.84 23.24 -38.91
C THR A 33 -42.34 23.65 -40.33
N LEU A 34 -41.98 22.58 -41.10
CA LEU A 34 -41.85 22.41 -42.58
C LEU A 34 -40.59 22.98 -43.27
N MET A 35 -40.00 22.43 -44.34
CA MET A 35 -39.95 21.14 -45.04
C MET A 35 -38.91 21.27 -46.20
N PHE A 36 -38.20 20.17 -46.51
CA PHE A 36 -37.76 19.67 -47.84
C PHE A 36 -36.81 20.45 -48.82
N THR A 37 -35.61 19.87 -48.99
CA THR A 37 -34.94 19.38 -50.24
C THR A 37 -34.04 20.22 -51.19
N ARG A 38 -32.83 19.64 -51.36
CA ARG A 38 -32.09 19.21 -52.58
C ARG A 38 -31.11 20.17 -53.34
N LYS A 39 -29.84 19.70 -53.34
CA LYS A 39 -28.88 19.49 -54.48
C LYS A 39 -28.19 20.74 -55.09
N ARG A 40 -26.91 20.74 -55.54
CA ARG A 40 -25.77 19.78 -55.64
C ARG A 40 -24.56 20.50 -56.29
N PHE A 41 -23.36 19.87 -56.21
CA PHE A 41 -22.07 20.04 -56.96
C PHE A 41 -20.97 20.84 -56.24
N MET A 42 -19.93 20.19 -55.67
CA MET A 42 -18.71 19.50 -56.24
C MET A 42 -17.63 20.51 -56.65
N GLY A 43 -16.33 20.37 -56.40
CA GLY A 43 -15.42 19.45 -55.67
C GLY A 43 -14.13 20.27 -55.46
N ASP A 44 -12.99 19.87 -54.93
CA ASP A 44 -12.39 18.64 -54.42
C ASP A 44 -11.16 19.12 -53.61
N LEU A 45 -10.85 18.50 -52.46
CA LEU A 45 -9.56 17.91 -52.05
C LEU A 45 -9.30 17.99 -50.52
N VAL A 46 -8.78 16.86 -50.03
CA VAL A 46 -8.08 16.58 -48.74
C VAL A 46 -8.94 16.06 -47.57
N THR A 47 -9.02 14.73 -47.41
CA THR A 47 -8.32 13.99 -46.29
C THR A 47 -8.48 12.46 -46.37
N SER A 48 -7.31 11.80 -46.28
CA SER A 48 -6.95 10.50 -45.67
C SER A 48 -7.90 9.29 -45.71
N ALA A 49 -7.42 8.26 -46.39
CA ALA A 49 -7.84 6.87 -46.30
C ALA A 49 -7.30 6.17 -45.03
N LEU A 50 -8.18 5.50 -44.29
CA LEU A 50 -7.86 4.40 -43.39
C LEU A 50 -8.93 3.31 -43.59
N LYS A 51 -8.47 2.14 -44.06
CA LYS A 51 -9.27 0.95 -44.37
C LYS A 51 -9.89 0.40 -43.08
N SER A 52 -11.22 0.33 -43.05
CA SER A 52 -11.98 -0.41 -42.05
C SER A 52 -11.91 -1.91 -42.33
N TYR A 53 -11.21 -2.66 -41.48
CA TYR A 53 -11.42 -4.10 -41.35
C TYR A 53 -12.68 -4.32 -40.48
N GLN A 54 -13.66 -5.03 -41.04
CA GLN A 54 -14.82 -5.51 -40.31
C GLN A 54 -14.37 -6.55 -39.27
N LEU A 55 -14.54 -6.23 -37.98
CA LEU A 55 -14.55 -7.20 -36.89
C LEU A 55 -15.99 -7.33 -36.40
N SER A 56 -16.60 -8.45 -36.73
CA SER A 56 -17.88 -8.89 -36.18
C SER A 56 -17.71 -9.20 -34.69
N LYS A 57 -18.02 -8.23 -33.83
CA LYS A 57 -18.25 -8.45 -32.40
C LYS A 57 -19.63 -9.06 -32.21
N ILE A 58 -19.69 -10.34 -31.86
CA ILE A 58 -20.89 -10.95 -31.26
C ILE A 58 -20.72 -10.80 -29.75
N CYS A 59 -21.25 -9.71 -29.19
CA CYS A 59 -21.49 -9.57 -27.76
C CYS A 59 -22.79 -10.29 -27.41
N ALA A 60 -22.77 -11.15 -26.39
CA ALA A 60 -23.99 -11.57 -25.70
C ALA A 60 -24.54 -10.36 -24.93
N SER A 61 -25.63 -9.76 -25.41
CA SER A 61 -26.37 -8.72 -24.70
C SER A 61 -27.24 -9.36 -23.61
N LYS A 62 -27.08 -8.95 -22.36
CA LYS A 62 -27.95 -9.33 -21.24
C LYS A 62 -28.83 -8.12 -20.90
N THR A 63 -30.16 -8.27 -21.04
CA THR A 63 -31.15 -7.27 -20.60
C THR A 63 -31.88 -7.86 -19.39
N SER A 64 -31.71 -7.28 -18.21
CA SER A 64 -32.68 -7.40 -17.12
C SER A 64 -33.78 -6.37 -17.38
N ILE A 65 -35.01 -6.85 -17.61
CA ILE A 65 -36.20 -5.99 -17.69
C ILE A 65 -37.01 -6.29 -16.43
N GLU A 66 -36.97 -5.38 -15.45
CA GLU A 66 -37.98 -5.33 -14.39
C GLU A 66 -39.28 -4.75 -14.97
N LEU A 67 -40.32 -5.57 -15.02
CA LEU A 67 -41.65 -5.17 -15.41
C LEU A 67 -42.34 -4.57 -14.17
N ARG A 68 -42.33 -3.24 -14.02
CA ARG A 68 -43.11 -2.54 -12.99
C ARG A 68 -44.55 -2.35 -13.46
N GLU A 69 -45.46 -3.21 -13.00
CA GLU A 69 -46.89 -2.92 -13.03
C GLU A 69 -47.29 -2.04 -11.84
N ALA A 70 -48.12 -1.02 -12.12
CA ALA A 70 -48.51 0.01 -11.18
C ALA A 70 -49.46 -0.51 -10.09
N LEU A 71 -49.13 -0.15 -8.84
CA LEU A 71 -49.83 -0.50 -7.61
C LEU A 71 -51.28 0.00 -7.55
N SER A 72 -52.20 -0.92 -7.21
CA SER A 72 -53.46 -0.62 -6.54
C SER A 72 -53.49 -1.38 -5.21
N THR A 73 -53.63 -0.62 -4.14
CA THR A 73 -53.55 -1.00 -2.72
C THR A 73 -54.55 -2.06 -2.30
N LYS A 74 -54.07 -3.17 -1.72
CA LYS A 74 -54.68 -3.90 -0.60
C LYS A 74 -53.66 -4.89 -0.01
N ARG A 75 -53.43 -4.78 1.31
CA ARG A 75 -52.60 -5.69 2.11
C ARG A 75 -53.02 -7.15 1.87
N ALA A 76 -52.14 -7.95 1.29
CA ALA A 76 -52.16 -9.40 1.32
C ALA A 76 -50.70 -9.91 1.26
N GLN A 77 -50.42 -10.92 2.08
CA GLN A 77 -49.31 -11.89 2.07
C GLN A 77 -47.93 -11.52 1.48
N VAL A 78 -46.89 -11.87 2.25
CA VAL A 78 -45.48 -11.94 1.81
C VAL A 78 -45.42 -12.74 0.51
N ASP A 79 -45.19 -12.06 -0.62
CA ASP A 79 -44.90 -12.70 -1.90
C ASP A 79 -43.43 -13.14 -1.89
N ASP A 80 -43.21 -14.46 -1.97
CA ASP A 80 -41.91 -15.11 -2.13
C ASP A 80 -41.21 -14.58 -3.41
N LEU A 81 -40.01 -14.00 -3.27
CA LEU A 81 -39.19 -13.55 -4.39
C LEU A 81 -38.79 -14.74 -5.29
N LYS A 82 -39.35 -14.79 -6.51
CA LYS A 82 -38.95 -15.75 -7.55
C LYS A 82 -37.66 -15.27 -8.23
N LYS A 83 -36.53 -15.91 -7.94
CA LYS A 83 -35.27 -15.67 -8.65
C LYS A 83 -35.26 -16.49 -9.95
N VAL A 84 -35.25 -15.80 -11.10
CA VAL A 84 -35.26 -16.43 -12.44
C VAL A 84 -34.00 -16.04 -13.20
N THR A 85 -33.17 -17.03 -13.51
CA THR A 85 -31.96 -16.85 -14.32
C THR A 85 -32.20 -17.39 -15.73
N SER A 86 -31.85 -16.61 -16.76
CA SER A 86 -32.02 -17.00 -18.16
C SER A 86 -30.68 -17.10 -18.88
N TYR A 87 -30.42 -18.23 -19.52
CA TYR A 87 -29.29 -18.51 -20.39
C TYR A 87 -29.76 -18.60 -21.84
N SER A 88 -28.92 -18.20 -22.79
CA SER A 88 -29.24 -18.25 -24.21
C SER A 88 -28.01 -18.70 -24.99
N PHE A 89 -28.15 -19.80 -25.72
CA PHE A 89 -27.11 -20.45 -26.49
C PHE A 89 -27.48 -20.50 -27.96
N ARG A 90 -26.46 -20.55 -28.81
CA ARG A 90 -26.60 -20.89 -30.23
C ARG A 90 -26.00 -22.26 -30.49
N THR A 91 -26.76 -23.08 -31.22
CA THR A 91 -26.28 -24.35 -31.80
C THR A 91 -25.35 -24.09 -32.99
N LYS A 92 -24.63 -25.11 -33.46
CA LYS A 92 -23.86 -25.05 -34.72
C LYS A 92 -24.71 -24.64 -35.93
N SER A 93 -25.98 -25.06 -35.99
CA SER A 93 -26.91 -24.71 -37.07
C SER A 93 -27.51 -23.30 -36.91
N GLY A 94 -27.19 -22.57 -35.84
CA GLY A 94 -27.69 -21.22 -35.59
C GLY A 94 -29.03 -21.15 -34.88
N ALA A 95 -29.65 -22.29 -34.55
CA ALA A 95 -30.85 -22.35 -33.72
C ALA A 95 -30.56 -21.85 -32.29
N LEU A 96 -31.52 -21.13 -31.71
CA LEU A 96 -31.43 -20.56 -30.38
C LEU A 96 -32.02 -21.52 -29.34
N VAL A 97 -31.21 -21.86 -28.34
CA VAL A 97 -31.61 -22.63 -27.15
C VAL A 97 -31.64 -21.67 -25.98
N LYS A 98 -32.81 -21.47 -25.36
CA LYS A 98 -32.96 -20.67 -24.15
C LYS A 98 -33.18 -21.59 -22.97
N VAL A 99 -32.48 -21.37 -21.86
CA VAL A 99 -32.70 -22.12 -20.63
C VAL A 99 -33.08 -21.14 -19.53
N LYS A 100 -34.16 -21.42 -18.81
CA LYS A 100 -34.56 -20.66 -17.63
C LYS A 100 -34.43 -21.54 -16.40
N VAL A 101 -33.71 -21.05 -15.39
CA VAL A 101 -33.61 -21.68 -14.08
C VAL A 101 -34.40 -20.82 -13.10
N GLU A 102 -35.50 -21.37 -12.58
CA GLU A 102 -36.34 -20.73 -11.59
C GLU A 102 -36.13 -21.40 -10.23
N GLN A 103 -35.81 -20.61 -9.20
CA GLN A 103 -35.83 -21.08 -7.81
C GLN A 103 -37.21 -20.82 -7.20
N LYS A 104 -37.84 -21.87 -6.66
CA LYS A 104 -39.10 -21.78 -5.91
C LYS A 104 -38.97 -22.59 -4.63
N ARG A 105 -38.93 -21.92 -3.47
CA ARG A 105 -38.71 -22.55 -2.15
C ARG A 105 -37.44 -23.42 -2.16
N GLU A 106 -37.53 -24.68 -1.71
CA GLU A 106 -36.45 -25.67 -1.70
C GLU A 106 -36.34 -26.45 -3.03
N LYS A 107 -36.73 -25.89 -4.18
CA LYS A 107 -36.62 -26.56 -5.48
C LYS A 107 -36.11 -25.65 -6.59
N TYR A 108 -35.36 -26.23 -7.51
CA TYR A 108 -34.98 -25.61 -8.78
C TYR A 108 -35.79 -26.22 -9.92
N SER A 109 -36.46 -25.36 -10.70
CA SER A 109 -37.15 -25.75 -11.92
C SER A 109 -36.37 -25.22 -13.12
N ILE A 110 -35.93 -26.13 -13.99
CA ILE A 110 -35.15 -25.81 -15.17
C ILE A 110 -36.01 -26.03 -16.41
N MET A 111 -36.22 -24.97 -17.17
CA MET A 111 -37.02 -24.97 -18.38
C MET A 111 -36.13 -24.71 -19.59
N VAL A 112 -35.96 -25.72 -20.45
CA VAL A 112 -35.20 -25.63 -21.70
C VAL A 112 -36.16 -25.41 -22.85
N TYR A 113 -35.91 -24.36 -23.63
CA TYR A 113 -36.66 -23.95 -24.81
C TYR A 113 -35.78 -24.01 -26.05
N VAL A 114 -36.27 -24.64 -27.10
CA VAL A 114 -35.56 -24.71 -28.39
C VAL A 114 -36.43 -24.10 -29.47
N SER A 115 -35.91 -23.08 -30.16
CA SER A 115 -36.60 -22.45 -31.29
C SER A 115 -36.61 -23.41 -32.48
N SER A 116 -37.80 -23.76 -32.99
CA SER A 116 -38.03 -24.79 -34.02
C SER A 116 -37.54 -24.43 -35.44
N LEU A 117 -36.67 -23.42 -35.60
CA LEU A 117 -36.15 -23.08 -36.92
C LEU A 117 -35.13 -24.15 -37.35
N GLU A 118 -35.58 -25.02 -38.26
CA GLU A 118 -34.83 -26.04 -39.04
C GLU A 118 -34.78 -27.48 -38.50
N LEU A 119 -35.79 -27.95 -37.74
CA LEU A 119 -36.04 -29.39 -37.61
C LEU A 119 -36.78 -29.92 -38.85
N THR A 120 -36.12 -29.91 -40.02
CA THR A 120 -36.65 -30.53 -41.26
C THR A 120 -36.38 -32.03 -41.23
N GLY A 121 -37.12 -32.74 -40.40
CA GLY A 121 -37.12 -34.20 -40.33
C GLY A 121 -38.54 -34.74 -40.42
N ASP A 122 -38.67 -35.94 -40.99
CA ASP A 122 -39.88 -36.75 -41.14
C ASP A 122 -40.83 -36.63 -39.91
N ASP A 123 -42.14 -36.82 -40.09
CA ASP A 123 -43.22 -36.68 -39.07
C ASP A 123 -43.05 -37.64 -37.86
N LYS A 124 -41.95 -38.39 -37.82
CA LYS A 124 -41.51 -39.36 -36.81
C LYS A 124 -40.18 -38.99 -36.12
N SER A 125 -39.60 -37.83 -36.38
CA SER A 125 -38.37 -37.36 -35.74
C SER A 125 -38.67 -36.73 -34.37
N ARG A 126 -37.95 -37.15 -33.32
CA ARG A 126 -38.13 -36.67 -31.94
C ARG A 126 -36.85 -36.02 -31.44
N LEU A 127 -36.95 -34.79 -30.94
CA LEU A 127 -35.86 -34.13 -30.24
C LEU A 127 -35.80 -34.65 -28.79
N VAL A 128 -34.62 -35.12 -28.38
CA VAL A 128 -34.35 -35.64 -27.05
C VAL A 128 -33.20 -34.83 -26.44
N MET A 129 -33.28 -34.55 -25.15
CA MET A 129 -32.17 -34.00 -24.38
C MET A 129 -31.45 -35.15 -23.70
N VAL A 130 -30.15 -35.30 -23.95
CA VAL A 130 -29.27 -36.20 -23.22
C VAL A 130 -28.56 -35.34 -22.20
N TRP A 131 -28.72 -35.61 -20.91
CA TRP A 131 -28.26 -34.72 -19.86
C TRP A 131 -27.69 -35.44 -18.64
N GLY A 132 -26.86 -34.71 -17.89
CA GLY A 132 -26.27 -35.15 -16.62
C GLY A 132 -25.95 -33.97 -15.71
N VAL A 133 -25.68 -34.29 -14.45
CA VAL A 133 -25.42 -33.29 -13.40
C VAL A 133 -24.05 -33.53 -12.78
N TYR A 134 -23.27 -32.45 -12.59
CA TYR A 134 -21.89 -32.52 -12.10
C TYR A 134 -21.50 -31.36 -11.16
N ARG A 135 -20.49 -31.58 -10.31
CA ARG A 135 -19.92 -30.56 -9.40
C ARG A 135 -18.44 -30.25 -9.67
N SER A 136 -17.65 -31.25 -10.05
CA SER A 136 -16.18 -31.16 -10.16
C SER A 136 -15.65 -31.41 -11.56
N ASP A 137 -16.20 -32.36 -12.32
CA ASP A 137 -15.89 -32.57 -13.73
C ASP A 137 -17.12 -33.21 -14.39
N SER A 138 -17.25 -33.07 -15.71
CA SER A 138 -18.37 -33.67 -16.46
C SER A 138 -18.33 -35.21 -16.50
N SER A 139 -17.34 -35.86 -15.86
CA SER A 139 -17.22 -37.32 -15.72
C SER A 139 -17.72 -37.86 -14.37
N CYS A 140 -17.87 -37.01 -13.35
CA CYS A 140 -18.40 -37.35 -12.03
C CYS A 140 -19.90 -37.07 -11.98
N PHE A 141 -20.68 -38.00 -12.53
CA PHE A 141 -22.13 -37.92 -12.54
C PHE A 141 -22.70 -38.11 -11.13
N LEU A 142 -23.62 -37.22 -10.73
CA LEU A 142 -24.50 -37.45 -9.60
C LEU A 142 -25.51 -38.56 -9.97
N PRO A 143 -25.57 -39.69 -9.23
CA PRO A 143 -26.63 -40.66 -9.42
C PRO A 143 -27.94 -40.02 -8.97
N LEU A 144 -28.88 -39.86 -9.91
CA LEU A 144 -30.23 -39.37 -9.64
C LEU A 144 -31.22 -40.54 -9.75
N ASP A 145 -32.02 -40.76 -8.71
CA ASP A 145 -33.15 -41.69 -8.75
C ASP A 145 -34.34 -41.03 -9.46
N PHE A 146 -34.42 -41.17 -10.78
CA PHE A 146 -35.52 -40.62 -11.59
C PHE A 146 -36.46 -41.74 -12.08
N GLU A 147 -37.72 -41.74 -11.65
CA GLU A 147 -38.68 -42.85 -11.88
C GLU A 147 -39.17 -43.00 -13.34
N ASN A 148 -38.69 -42.22 -14.32
CA ASN A 148 -39.24 -42.20 -15.68
C ASN A 148 -38.23 -42.09 -16.86
N SER A 149 -36.97 -42.47 -16.67
CA SER A 149 -35.95 -42.36 -17.73
C SER A 149 -35.11 -43.62 -17.92
N SER A 150 -34.74 -43.93 -19.17
CA SER A 150 -33.70 -44.92 -19.47
C SER A 150 -32.33 -44.33 -19.14
N GLN A 151 -31.69 -44.83 -18.09
CA GLN A 151 -30.28 -44.52 -17.78
C GLN A 151 -29.36 -45.41 -18.60
N ASP A 152 -28.34 -44.82 -19.21
CA ASP A 152 -27.23 -45.56 -19.80
C ASP A 152 -26.22 -45.95 -18.69
N SER A 153 -25.96 -47.25 -18.56
CA SER A 153 -25.11 -47.82 -17.52
C SER A 153 -23.60 -47.55 -17.73
N GLN A 154 -23.20 -47.04 -18.90
CA GLN A 154 -21.80 -46.68 -19.18
C GLN A 154 -21.50 -45.19 -19.00
N THR A 155 -22.45 -44.31 -19.28
CA THR A 155 -22.24 -42.85 -19.29
C THR A 155 -22.94 -42.09 -18.16
N HIS A 156 -23.81 -42.75 -17.37
CA HIS A 156 -24.62 -42.12 -16.31
C HIS A 156 -25.47 -40.92 -16.76
N THR A 157 -25.70 -40.78 -18.07
CA THR A 157 -26.56 -39.75 -18.66
C THR A 157 -28.02 -40.19 -18.67
N THR A 158 -28.92 -39.21 -18.65
CA THR A 158 -30.37 -39.38 -18.70
C THR A 158 -30.89 -38.84 -20.02
N GLU A 159 -31.71 -39.63 -20.73
CA GLU A 159 -32.40 -39.17 -21.93
C GLU A 159 -33.84 -38.73 -21.62
N THR A 160 -34.25 -37.55 -22.07
CA THR A 160 -35.60 -37.02 -21.84
C THR A 160 -36.18 -36.33 -23.08
N PRO A 161 -37.39 -36.72 -23.55
CA PRO A 161 -38.03 -36.07 -24.70
C PRO A 161 -38.44 -34.62 -24.45
N PHE A 162 -38.35 -33.80 -25.50
CA PHE A 162 -39.06 -32.52 -25.53
C PHE A 162 -40.57 -32.71 -25.75
N VAL A 163 -41.35 -31.84 -25.11
CA VAL A 163 -42.80 -31.72 -25.32
C VAL A 163 -43.08 -30.48 -26.16
N LYS A 164 -44.00 -30.60 -27.13
CA LYS A 164 -44.39 -29.48 -27.99
C LYS A 164 -45.19 -28.44 -27.20
N SER A 165 -44.63 -27.25 -27.02
CA SER A 165 -45.28 -26.16 -26.29
C SER A 165 -46.11 -25.25 -27.20
N SER A 166 -45.62 -24.96 -28.41
CA SER A 166 -46.34 -24.22 -29.46
C SER A 166 -45.95 -24.71 -30.87
N LEU A 167 -46.50 -24.10 -31.94
CA LEU A 167 -46.13 -24.44 -33.32
C LEU A 167 -44.64 -24.20 -33.64
N SER A 168 -43.94 -23.35 -32.87
CA SER A 168 -42.58 -22.89 -33.16
C SER A 168 -41.56 -23.11 -32.03
N GLU A 169 -41.97 -23.69 -30.89
CA GLU A 169 -41.10 -23.84 -29.72
C GLU A 169 -41.33 -25.20 -29.01
N LEU A 170 -40.23 -25.90 -28.78
CA LEU A 170 -40.18 -27.14 -28.00
C LEU A 170 -39.72 -26.82 -26.58
N MET A 171 -40.32 -27.45 -25.57
CA MET A 171 -40.06 -27.21 -24.15
C MET A 171 -39.77 -28.52 -23.41
N LEU A 172 -38.83 -28.47 -22.48
CA LEU A 172 -38.54 -29.55 -21.53
C LEU A 172 -38.34 -28.94 -20.15
N GLY A 173 -38.99 -29.52 -19.14
CA GLY A 173 -38.87 -29.10 -17.75
C GLY A 173 -38.21 -30.18 -16.89
N LEU A 174 -37.23 -29.79 -16.08
CA LEU A 174 -36.63 -30.63 -15.03
C LEU A 174 -36.88 -29.98 -13.67
N GLU A 175 -37.07 -30.79 -12.63
CA GLU A 175 -37.14 -30.33 -11.24
C GLU A 175 -36.05 -31.02 -10.42
N PHE A 176 -35.36 -30.23 -9.59
CA PHE A 176 -34.32 -30.70 -8.67
C PHE A 176 -34.60 -30.20 -7.26
N ASP A 177 -34.22 -30.99 -6.26
CA ASP A 177 -34.26 -30.57 -4.86
C ASP A 177 -33.17 -29.50 -4.63
N GLY A 178 -33.50 -28.45 -3.88
CA GLY A 178 -32.57 -27.38 -3.52
C GLY A 178 -31.34 -27.88 -2.78
N LYS A 179 -31.44 -29.01 -2.07
CA LYS A 179 -30.32 -29.67 -1.37
C LYS A 179 -29.27 -30.26 -2.31
N GLU A 180 -29.64 -30.54 -3.56
CA GLU A 180 -28.71 -31.06 -4.57
C GLU A 180 -27.85 -29.94 -5.15
N SER A 181 -28.31 -28.69 -5.07
CA SER A 181 -27.57 -27.50 -5.50
C SER A 181 -26.39 -27.20 -4.55
N PRO A 182 -25.26 -26.69 -5.08
CA PRO A 182 -25.05 -26.36 -6.48
C PRO A 182 -24.56 -27.52 -7.33
N PHE A 183 -24.82 -27.39 -8.62
CA PHE A 183 -24.30 -28.25 -9.66
C PHE A 183 -24.38 -27.56 -11.02
N TYR A 184 -23.74 -28.15 -12.02
CA TYR A 184 -23.98 -27.85 -13.41
C TYR A 184 -24.86 -28.92 -14.04
N LEU A 185 -25.80 -28.50 -14.88
CA LEU A 185 -26.50 -29.39 -15.80
C LEU A 185 -25.78 -29.32 -17.15
N SER A 186 -25.15 -30.42 -17.55
CA SER A 186 -24.64 -30.61 -18.92
C SER A 186 -25.72 -31.29 -19.74
N PHE A 187 -25.95 -30.83 -20.95
CA PHE A 187 -26.81 -31.53 -21.89
C PHE A 187 -26.39 -31.28 -23.33
N HIS A 188 -26.65 -32.25 -24.20
CA HIS A 188 -26.72 -32.01 -25.64
C HIS A 188 -28.08 -32.42 -26.17
N LEU A 189 -28.40 -31.92 -27.36
CA LEU A 189 -29.66 -32.19 -28.01
C LEU A 189 -29.42 -33.26 -29.08
N LYS A 190 -30.25 -34.29 -29.11
CA LYS A 190 -30.15 -35.40 -30.06
C LYS A 190 -31.44 -35.49 -30.87
N LEU A 191 -31.31 -35.42 -32.19
CA LEU A 191 -32.44 -35.62 -33.10
C LEU A 191 -32.53 -37.09 -33.49
N VAL A 192 -33.50 -37.80 -32.91
CA VAL A 192 -33.69 -39.25 -33.15
C VAL A 192 -34.73 -39.44 -34.25
N SER A 193 -34.38 -40.21 -35.29
CA SER A 193 -35.28 -40.58 -36.38
C SER A 193 -35.47 -42.09 -36.41
N GLY A 194 -36.65 -42.59 -36.80
CA GLY A 194 -36.93 -44.03 -36.82
C GLY A 194 -36.06 -44.91 -37.75
N ARG A 195 -35.10 -44.32 -38.49
CA ARG A 195 -34.13 -45.01 -39.35
C ARG A 195 -32.69 -44.94 -38.82
N ASP A 196 -32.43 -44.13 -37.81
CA ASP A 196 -31.11 -43.88 -37.22
C ASP A 196 -31.24 -43.75 -35.69
N PRO A 197 -31.02 -44.85 -34.93
CA PRO A 197 -31.14 -44.83 -33.48
C PRO A 197 -30.01 -44.03 -32.79
N ASP A 198 -28.87 -43.84 -33.46
CA ASP A 198 -27.74 -43.09 -32.90
C ASP A 198 -27.91 -41.57 -33.05
N GLY A 199 -28.83 -41.12 -33.90
CA GLY A 199 -29.33 -39.74 -33.99
C GLY A 199 -28.29 -38.69 -34.38
N GLN A 200 -28.75 -37.49 -34.77
CA GLN A 200 -27.85 -36.37 -35.03
C GLN A 200 -27.69 -35.52 -33.76
N GLU A 201 -26.46 -35.44 -33.24
CA GLU A 201 -26.12 -34.57 -32.11
C GLU A 201 -26.06 -33.10 -32.53
N MET A 202 -26.67 -32.26 -31.71
CA MET A 202 -26.70 -30.82 -31.83
C MET A 202 -26.00 -30.22 -30.63
N LEU A 203 -24.73 -29.92 -30.83
CA LEU A 203 -23.86 -29.26 -29.86
C LEU A 203 -23.96 -27.74 -29.97
N THR A 204 -23.36 -27.05 -28.99
CA THR A 204 -23.20 -25.59 -29.05
C THR A 204 -22.43 -25.19 -30.33
N HIS A 205 -22.50 -23.92 -30.73
CA HIS A 205 -21.70 -23.37 -31.84
C HIS A 205 -20.17 -23.55 -31.69
N ARG A 206 -19.70 -24.03 -30.53
CA ARG A 206 -18.29 -24.28 -30.21
C ARG A 206 -17.94 -25.76 -30.15
N ASP A 207 -18.85 -26.65 -30.54
CA ASP A 207 -18.64 -28.10 -30.51
C ASP A 207 -18.52 -28.71 -29.11
N THR A 208 -19.31 -28.19 -28.17
CA THR A 208 -19.39 -28.68 -26.78
C THR A 208 -20.84 -28.92 -26.37
N ASP A 209 -21.04 -29.65 -25.27
CA ASP A 209 -22.35 -29.71 -24.60
C ASP A 209 -22.79 -28.32 -24.12
N PHE A 210 -24.10 -28.16 -23.93
CA PHE A 210 -24.69 -27.02 -23.23
C PHE A 210 -24.50 -27.21 -21.72
N CYS A 211 -23.85 -26.27 -21.07
CA CYS A 211 -23.63 -26.26 -19.64
C CYS A 211 -24.37 -25.08 -19.00
N ILE A 212 -25.17 -25.33 -17.96
CA ILE A 212 -25.76 -24.27 -17.14
C ILE A 212 -25.49 -24.49 -15.64
N PRO A 213 -25.09 -23.44 -14.90
CA PRO A 213 -24.98 -23.53 -13.45
C PRO A 213 -26.37 -23.40 -12.79
N VAL A 214 -26.59 -24.24 -11.78
CA VAL A 214 -27.79 -24.33 -10.96
C VAL A 214 -27.39 -24.19 -9.50
N GLY A 215 -28.03 -23.27 -8.77
CA GLY A 215 -27.62 -22.89 -7.41
C GLY A 215 -26.59 -21.77 -7.33
N PHE A 216 -25.99 -21.39 -8.46
CA PHE A 216 -25.06 -20.26 -8.58
C PHE A 216 -25.17 -19.67 -9.99
N THR A 217 -24.51 -18.53 -10.21
CA THR A 217 -24.49 -17.84 -11.50
C THR A 217 -23.06 -17.62 -11.98
N ALA A 218 -22.94 -17.20 -13.24
CA ALA A 218 -21.65 -16.86 -13.82
C ALA A 218 -20.87 -15.82 -13.01
N GLY A 219 -21.53 -14.93 -12.24
CA GLY A 219 -20.85 -13.83 -11.55
C GLY A 219 -20.29 -12.78 -12.51
N HIS A 220 -19.36 -11.97 -11.99
CA HIS A 220 -18.76 -10.82 -12.64
C HIS A 220 -17.23 -10.85 -12.50
N PRO A 221 -16.48 -10.47 -13.57
CA PRO A 221 -15.02 -10.47 -13.52
C PRO A 221 -14.41 -9.35 -12.68
N LEU A 222 -15.22 -8.37 -12.25
CA LEU A 222 -14.77 -7.25 -11.42
C LEU A 222 -15.81 -6.93 -10.35
N PRO A 223 -15.38 -6.41 -9.19
CA PRO A 223 -13.98 -6.25 -8.75
C PRO A 223 -13.30 -7.62 -8.53
N LEU A 224 -11.96 -7.66 -8.56
CA LEU A 224 -11.19 -8.86 -8.24
C LEU A 224 -11.31 -9.20 -6.74
N GLY A 225 -11.20 -10.48 -6.41
CA GLY A 225 -11.41 -11.02 -5.08
C GLY A 225 -12.86 -11.38 -4.76
N LEU A 226 -13.16 -11.42 -3.46
CA LEU A 226 -14.52 -11.57 -2.94
C LEU A 226 -15.23 -10.21 -2.85
N SER A 227 -16.42 -10.12 -3.40
CA SER A 227 -17.29 -8.93 -3.30
C SER A 227 -18.75 -9.31 -3.06
N SER A 228 -19.55 -8.40 -2.50
CA SER A 228 -20.99 -8.59 -2.43
C SER A 228 -21.63 -8.34 -3.80
N GLY A 229 -22.66 -9.11 -4.14
CA GLY A 229 -23.49 -8.89 -5.33
C GLY A 229 -24.32 -7.61 -5.24
N PRO A 230 -24.96 -7.17 -6.35
CA PRO A 230 -25.67 -5.88 -6.43
C PRO A 230 -26.75 -5.66 -5.37
N ASP A 231 -27.44 -6.74 -4.97
CA ASP A 231 -28.51 -6.73 -3.97
C ASP A 231 -28.04 -7.23 -2.59
N ASP A 232 -26.72 -7.40 -2.40
CA ASP A 232 -26.10 -7.88 -1.16
C ASP A 232 -26.50 -9.32 -0.73
N ASP A 233 -27.24 -10.03 -1.58
CA ASP A 233 -27.76 -11.40 -1.39
C ASP A 233 -26.84 -12.49 -1.96
N SER A 234 -25.70 -12.13 -2.55
CA SER A 234 -24.75 -13.10 -3.10
C SER A 234 -23.31 -12.68 -2.89
N TRP A 235 -22.44 -13.67 -2.84
CA TRP A 235 -20.99 -13.53 -2.95
C TRP A 235 -20.59 -13.59 -4.42
N ASN A 236 -19.76 -12.67 -4.87
CA ASN A 236 -19.12 -12.70 -6.18
C ASN A 236 -17.62 -12.95 -6.00
N PHE A 237 -17.13 -13.99 -6.64
CA PHE A 237 -15.73 -14.39 -6.67
C PHE A 237 -15.15 -14.00 -8.03
N ALA A 238 -14.00 -13.34 -8.04
CA ALA A 238 -13.27 -13.00 -9.26
C ALA A 238 -11.76 -13.21 -9.06
N PHE A 239 -11.16 -14.05 -9.89
CA PHE A 239 -9.82 -14.58 -9.68
C PHE A 239 -9.02 -14.52 -10.99
N PHE A 240 -7.89 -13.83 -10.98
CA PHE A 240 -7.03 -13.76 -12.16
C PHE A 240 -6.15 -15.00 -12.26
N SER A 241 -6.25 -15.70 -13.40
CA SER A 241 -5.22 -16.60 -13.90
C SER A 241 -5.35 -16.71 -15.42
N ARG A 242 -4.28 -16.34 -16.13
CA ARG A 242 -4.25 -16.41 -17.59
C ARG A 242 -3.96 -17.83 -18.04
N ASN A 243 -2.97 -18.47 -17.42
CA ASN A 243 -2.40 -19.72 -17.88
C ASN A 243 -3.09 -20.98 -17.32
N SER A 244 -3.92 -20.86 -16.28
CA SER A 244 -4.74 -21.99 -15.83
C SER A 244 -5.72 -22.41 -16.93
N THR A 245 -5.78 -23.72 -17.20
CA THR A 245 -6.79 -24.30 -18.10
C THR A 245 -8.11 -24.53 -17.39
N ASN A 246 -8.05 -24.73 -16.08
CA ASN A 246 -9.19 -24.99 -15.22
C ASN A 246 -8.95 -24.36 -13.84
N VAL A 247 -10.00 -23.80 -13.25
CA VAL A 247 -9.97 -23.23 -11.90
C VAL A 247 -11.13 -23.79 -11.12
N VAL A 248 -10.85 -24.40 -9.98
CA VAL A 248 -11.87 -24.92 -9.07
C VAL A 248 -11.98 -23.98 -7.88
N LEU A 249 -13.18 -23.46 -7.61
CA LEU A 249 -13.50 -22.74 -6.38
C LEU A 249 -13.81 -23.75 -5.27
N CYS A 250 -13.00 -23.74 -4.21
CA CYS A 250 -13.13 -24.62 -3.06
C CYS A 250 -13.76 -23.86 -1.89
N LEU A 251 -14.92 -24.33 -1.42
CA LEU A 251 -15.68 -23.74 -0.32
C LEU A 251 -15.67 -24.67 0.89
N TYR A 252 -15.50 -24.07 2.06
CA TYR A 252 -15.37 -24.76 3.34
C TYR A 252 -16.47 -24.31 4.30
N ASP A 253 -17.10 -25.29 4.93
CA ASP A 253 -17.97 -25.07 6.08
C ASP A 253 -17.13 -24.87 7.36
N ASP A 254 -17.79 -24.69 8.51
CA ASP A 254 -17.10 -24.58 9.80
C ASP A 254 -16.71 -25.94 10.40
N THR A 255 -16.74 -27.02 9.61
CA THR A 255 -16.23 -28.31 10.08
C THR A 255 -14.71 -28.25 10.16
N THR A 256 -14.12 -28.94 11.14
CA THR A 256 -12.66 -29.04 11.32
C THR A 256 -11.98 -29.89 10.23
N THR A 257 -12.66 -30.15 9.11
CA THR A 257 -12.15 -30.98 8.03
C THR A 257 -11.20 -30.17 7.13
N ASN A 258 -10.13 -30.81 6.65
CA ASN A 258 -9.19 -30.20 5.71
C ASN A 258 -9.66 -30.31 4.24
N LYS A 259 -10.83 -30.89 4.00
CA LYS A 259 -11.40 -31.05 2.67
C LYS A 259 -12.47 -29.98 2.46
N PRO A 260 -12.55 -29.37 1.26
CA PRO A 260 -13.64 -28.47 0.97
C PRO A 260 -14.96 -29.23 1.07
N ALA A 261 -15.95 -28.58 1.67
CA ALA A 261 -17.32 -29.08 1.73
C ALA A 261 -17.98 -29.02 0.35
N LEU A 262 -17.50 -28.13 -0.52
CA LEU A 262 -17.93 -28.02 -1.90
C LEU A 262 -16.76 -27.58 -2.80
N GLU A 263 -16.60 -28.29 -3.91
CA GLU A 263 -15.71 -27.90 -5.01
C GLU A 263 -16.56 -27.56 -6.23
N LEU A 264 -16.33 -26.39 -6.81
CA LEU A 264 -17.01 -25.90 -8.01
C LEU A 264 -15.96 -25.70 -9.10
N ASP A 265 -15.93 -26.62 -10.06
CA ASP A 265 -15.11 -26.45 -11.25
C ASP A 265 -15.70 -25.35 -12.15
N LEU A 266 -14.96 -24.27 -12.37
CA LEU A 266 -15.44 -23.12 -13.13
C LEU A 266 -15.38 -23.42 -14.63
N ASP A 267 -16.52 -23.33 -15.31
CA ASP A 267 -16.57 -23.54 -16.75
C ASP A 267 -15.83 -22.39 -17.49
N PRO A 268 -14.81 -22.67 -18.32
CA PRO A 268 -14.01 -21.64 -18.99
C PRO A 268 -14.78 -20.80 -20.02
N TYR A 269 -16.00 -21.20 -20.39
CA TYR A 269 -16.87 -20.50 -21.32
C TYR A 269 -17.99 -19.72 -20.65
N VAL A 270 -18.36 -20.07 -19.41
CA VAL A 270 -19.41 -19.40 -18.62
C VAL A 270 -18.81 -18.53 -17.52
N ASN A 271 -17.82 -19.04 -16.81
CA ASN A 271 -17.22 -18.50 -15.59
C ASN A 271 -15.84 -17.88 -15.84
N ARG A 272 -15.57 -17.42 -17.07
CA ARG A 272 -14.33 -16.72 -17.41
C ARG A 272 -14.57 -15.61 -18.43
N THR A 273 -14.05 -14.42 -18.13
CA THR A 273 -14.03 -13.27 -19.04
C THR A 273 -12.58 -12.81 -19.22
N GLY A 274 -12.01 -13.04 -20.41
CA GLY A 274 -10.59 -12.80 -20.64
C GLY A 274 -9.72 -13.73 -19.78
N ASP A 275 -8.90 -13.16 -18.91
CA ASP A 275 -7.99 -13.89 -18.00
C ASP A 275 -8.53 -13.97 -16.55
N VAL A 276 -9.79 -13.56 -16.34
CA VAL A 276 -10.42 -13.55 -15.02
C VAL A 276 -11.51 -14.60 -14.94
N TRP A 277 -11.36 -15.51 -14.00
CA TRP A 277 -12.33 -16.51 -13.61
C TRP A 277 -13.30 -15.93 -12.60
N HIS A 278 -14.57 -16.27 -12.67
CA HIS A 278 -15.57 -15.68 -11.79
C HIS A 278 -16.80 -16.56 -11.58
N ALA A 279 -17.41 -16.45 -10.41
CA ALA A 279 -18.67 -17.11 -10.07
C ALA A 279 -19.42 -16.27 -9.04
N SER A 280 -20.75 -16.37 -9.01
CA SER A 280 -21.51 -15.76 -7.91
C SER A 280 -22.48 -16.75 -7.27
N ILE A 281 -22.39 -16.85 -5.96
CA ILE A 281 -23.03 -17.85 -5.11
C ILE A 281 -23.91 -17.13 -4.11
N ASP A 282 -25.09 -17.69 -3.82
CA ASP A 282 -26.01 -17.11 -2.84
C ASP A 282 -25.39 -17.08 -1.43
N ASN A 283 -25.58 -15.98 -0.70
CA ASN A 283 -24.96 -15.83 0.63
C ASN A 283 -25.71 -16.59 1.74
N THR A 284 -26.86 -17.22 1.41
CA THR A 284 -27.66 -18.06 2.32
C THR A 284 -26.99 -19.38 2.70
N TRP A 285 -25.84 -19.70 2.10
CA TRP A 285 -25.13 -20.95 2.38
C TRP A 285 -24.20 -20.84 3.59
N ASP A 286 -24.07 -21.95 4.33
CA ASP A 286 -23.31 -22.02 5.59
C ASP A 286 -21.78 -22.12 5.41
N PHE A 287 -21.23 -21.63 4.30
CA PHE A 287 -19.78 -21.62 4.06
C PHE A 287 -19.11 -20.45 4.77
N VAL A 288 -17.94 -20.69 5.35
CA VAL A 288 -17.19 -19.69 6.14
C VAL A 288 -15.85 -19.33 5.52
N ARG A 289 -15.29 -20.18 4.65
CA ARG A 289 -13.97 -19.97 4.02
C ARG A 289 -13.94 -20.44 2.58
N TYR A 290 -13.00 -19.92 1.81
CA TYR A 290 -12.81 -20.26 0.40
C TYR A 290 -11.34 -20.24 -0.04
N GLY A 291 -11.05 -20.93 -1.14
CA GLY A 291 -9.77 -20.89 -1.85
C GLY A 291 -9.94 -21.39 -3.28
N TYR A 292 -8.85 -21.45 -4.05
CA TYR A 292 -8.90 -21.92 -5.43
C TYR A 292 -7.94 -23.09 -5.65
N ARG A 293 -8.21 -23.92 -6.64
CA ARG A 293 -7.25 -24.88 -7.21
C ARG A 293 -7.07 -24.56 -8.68
N CYS A 294 -5.82 -24.45 -9.12
CA CYS A 294 -5.48 -24.11 -10.50
C CYS A 294 -4.86 -25.32 -11.19
N LYS A 295 -5.53 -25.88 -12.20
CA LYS A 295 -4.91 -26.91 -13.05
C LYS A 295 -4.10 -26.23 -14.14
N GLU A 296 -2.79 -26.41 -14.10
CA GLU A 296 -1.89 -26.01 -15.18
C GLU A 296 -1.73 -27.18 -16.16
N THR A 297 -1.58 -26.88 -17.47
CA THR A 297 -1.18 -27.92 -18.43
C THR A 297 0.23 -28.41 -18.08
N ALA A 298 0.33 -29.62 -17.54
CA ALA A 298 1.60 -30.31 -17.39
C ALA A 298 2.33 -30.34 -18.75
N HIS A 299 3.46 -29.63 -18.84
CA HIS A 299 4.34 -29.66 -20.01
C HIS A 299 5.40 -30.77 -19.91
N SER A 300 5.17 -31.81 -19.10
CA SER A 300 6.07 -32.96 -18.98
C SER A 300 5.27 -34.26 -18.95
N GLU A 301 5.57 -35.15 -19.91
CA GLU A 301 5.07 -36.53 -20.04
C GLU A 301 5.61 -37.46 -18.94
N GLU A 302 5.56 -37.07 -17.68
CA GLU A 302 5.84 -37.99 -16.57
C GLU A 302 4.68 -37.94 -15.60
N ASP A 303 4.09 -39.11 -15.33
CA ASP A 303 2.94 -39.36 -14.47
C ASP A 303 3.00 -38.55 -13.17
N VAL A 304 2.35 -37.39 -13.15
CA VAL A 304 2.07 -36.64 -11.92
C VAL A 304 0.79 -37.22 -11.35
N ASP A 305 0.91 -37.82 -10.17
CA ASP A 305 -0.21 -38.26 -9.33
C ASP A 305 -1.28 -37.16 -9.29
N VAL A 306 -2.46 -37.44 -9.87
CA VAL A 306 -3.56 -36.48 -10.08
C VAL A 306 -4.20 -36.03 -8.74
N GLU A 307 -3.73 -36.55 -7.60
CA GLU A 307 -4.28 -36.28 -6.25
C GLU A 307 -3.72 -35.05 -5.49
N ALA A 308 -2.86 -34.19 -6.04
CA ALA A 308 -2.14 -33.22 -5.18
C ALA A 308 -1.91 -31.78 -5.69
N GLU A 309 -2.81 -31.19 -6.49
CA GLU A 309 -2.69 -29.74 -6.74
C GLU A 309 -3.04 -28.92 -5.47
N PRO A 310 -2.14 -28.00 -5.04
CA PRO A 310 -2.35 -27.23 -3.82
C PRO A 310 -3.50 -26.24 -3.98
N ILE A 311 -4.25 -26.03 -2.90
CA ILE A 311 -5.24 -24.96 -2.82
C ILE A 311 -4.49 -23.66 -2.53
N VAL A 312 -4.72 -22.66 -3.38
CA VAL A 312 -4.11 -21.34 -3.34
C VAL A 312 -5.07 -20.33 -2.72
N LEU A 313 -4.49 -19.35 -2.02
CA LEU A 313 -5.21 -18.25 -1.38
C LEU A 313 -5.57 -17.17 -2.41
N ASP A 314 -6.75 -16.57 -2.28
CA ASP A 314 -7.14 -15.42 -3.09
C ASP A 314 -6.18 -14.23 -2.85
N PRO A 315 -5.50 -13.70 -3.90
CA PRO A 315 -4.63 -12.53 -3.79
C PRO A 315 -5.30 -11.28 -3.20
N TYR A 316 -6.63 -11.18 -3.31
CA TYR A 316 -7.45 -10.05 -2.87
C TYR A 316 -8.25 -10.34 -1.59
N ALA A 317 -8.00 -11.47 -0.90
CA ALA A 317 -8.65 -11.77 0.38
C ALA A 317 -8.40 -10.69 1.44
N THR A 318 -9.45 -10.02 1.90
CA THR A 318 -9.36 -8.97 2.94
C THR A 318 -9.23 -9.52 4.36
N VAL A 319 -9.67 -10.76 4.57
CA VAL A 319 -9.52 -11.51 5.83
C VAL A 319 -9.07 -12.93 5.49
N ILE A 320 -8.01 -13.38 6.16
CA ILE A 320 -7.41 -14.69 5.95
C ILE A 320 -7.66 -15.58 7.17
N GLY A 321 -8.28 -16.73 6.95
CA GLY A 321 -8.45 -17.78 7.95
C GLY A 321 -7.36 -18.84 7.88
N LYS A 322 -6.91 -19.31 9.05
CA LYS A 322 -6.03 -20.48 9.18
C LYS A 322 -6.87 -21.76 9.23
N SER A 323 -6.60 -22.72 8.34
CA SER A 323 -7.17 -24.07 8.42
C SER A 323 -6.37 -24.97 9.38
N VAL A 324 -6.92 -26.13 9.77
CA VAL A 324 -6.31 -27.11 10.69
C VAL A 324 -4.93 -27.60 10.19
N SER A 325 -4.72 -27.58 8.87
CA SER A 325 -3.46 -27.92 8.20
C SER A 325 -2.50 -26.73 7.98
N GLN A 326 -2.73 -25.58 8.63
CA GLN A 326 -1.99 -24.32 8.40
C GLN A 326 -2.08 -23.78 6.96
N LYS A 327 -3.01 -24.27 6.15
CA LYS A 327 -3.35 -23.67 4.87
C LYS A 327 -4.12 -22.36 5.10
N PHE A 328 -3.69 -21.30 4.42
CA PHE A 328 -4.35 -20.00 4.44
C PHE A 328 -5.49 -19.99 3.43
N LEU A 329 -6.70 -19.64 3.88
CA LEU A 329 -7.91 -19.54 3.07
C LEU A 329 -8.53 -18.15 3.23
N GLY A 330 -9.24 -17.66 2.22
CA GLY A 330 -10.02 -16.45 2.34
C GLY A 330 -11.23 -16.69 3.25
N SER A 331 -11.61 -15.70 4.05
CA SER A 331 -12.83 -15.76 4.87
C SER A 331 -14.03 -15.27 4.05
N LEU A 332 -15.14 -16.01 4.08
CA LEU A 332 -16.43 -15.54 3.58
C LEU A 332 -17.08 -14.72 4.68
N PHE A 333 -16.61 -13.48 4.79
CA PHE A 333 -17.03 -12.58 5.84
C PHE A 333 -17.61 -11.32 5.24
N LYS A 334 -18.83 -10.98 5.65
CA LYS A 334 -19.43 -9.67 5.35
C LYS A 334 -18.85 -8.69 6.35
N ASN A 335 -17.92 -7.85 5.90
CA ASN A 335 -17.33 -6.82 6.74
C ASN A 335 -18.46 -5.95 7.32
N PRO A 336 -18.75 -5.99 8.63
CA PRO A 336 -19.72 -5.09 9.22
C PRO A 336 -19.17 -3.68 9.00
N SER A 337 -20.03 -2.76 8.60
CA SER A 337 -19.65 -1.36 8.45
C SER A 337 -19.02 -0.87 9.76
N PHE A 338 -17.73 -0.53 9.71
CA PHE A 338 -17.02 0.07 10.85
C PHE A 338 -17.47 1.52 11.01
N ASP A 339 -17.84 1.92 12.22
CA ASP A 339 -18.26 3.29 12.50
C ASP A 339 -17.06 4.22 12.72
N TRP A 340 -16.63 4.88 11.66
CA TRP A 340 -15.58 5.91 11.71
C TRP A 340 -16.02 7.16 12.48
N GLY A 341 -17.31 7.39 12.72
CA GLY A 341 -17.81 8.59 13.39
C GLY A 341 -17.37 9.87 12.67
N GLU A 342 -16.76 10.80 13.41
CA GLU A 342 -16.22 12.08 12.88
C GLU A 342 -14.72 11.99 12.53
N ASP A 343 -14.20 10.79 12.26
CA ASP A 343 -12.80 10.64 11.86
C ASP A 343 -12.50 11.42 10.56
N VAL A 344 -11.42 12.19 10.59
CA VAL A 344 -10.89 12.92 9.45
C VAL A 344 -9.38 12.79 9.50
N SER A 345 -8.77 12.42 8.37
CA SER A 345 -7.31 12.38 8.24
C SER A 345 -6.71 13.72 8.66
N PRO A 346 -5.66 13.72 9.52
CA PRO A 346 -4.98 14.95 9.94
C PRO A 346 -4.39 15.77 8.79
N ASN A 347 -4.04 15.12 7.67
CA ASN A 347 -3.44 15.70 6.46
C ASN A 347 -2.37 16.79 6.74
N ILE A 348 -1.42 16.45 7.60
CA ILE A 348 -0.30 17.28 8.02
C ILE A 348 0.63 17.51 6.82
N PRO A 349 1.00 18.77 6.50
CA PRO A 349 2.00 19.05 5.47
C PRO A 349 3.33 18.34 5.75
N LEU A 350 4.00 17.82 4.71
CA LEU A 350 5.23 17.04 4.84
C LEU A 350 6.28 17.72 5.74
N GLU A 351 6.57 19.01 5.50
CA GLU A 351 7.56 19.77 6.26
C GLU A 351 7.28 19.89 7.77
N LYS A 352 6.04 19.63 8.20
CA LYS A 352 5.61 19.69 9.60
C LYS A 352 5.70 18.33 10.31
N LEU A 353 5.98 17.25 9.59
CA LEU A 353 6.04 15.92 10.17
C LEU A 353 7.25 15.72 11.10
N ILE A 354 7.01 14.99 12.17
CA ILE A 354 7.97 14.41 13.10
C ILE A 354 7.50 12.98 13.34
N VAL A 355 8.28 12.02 12.81
CA VAL A 355 7.81 10.65 12.61
C VAL A 355 8.43 9.72 13.65
N TYR A 356 7.61 8.85 14.24
CA TYR A 356 8.05 7.78 15.12
C TYR A 356 7.86 6.42 14.45
N ARG A 357 8.95 5.73 14.13
CA ARG A 357 8.94 4.39 13.53
C ARG A 357 8.81 3.32 14.61
N LEU A 358 7.82 2.43 14.51
CA LEU A 358 7.59 1.37 15.51
C LEU A 358 7.13 0.04 14.94
N ASN A 359 7.41 -1.04 15.68
CA ASN A 359 6.84 -2.37 15.47
C ASN A 359 5.60 -2.55 16.36
N VAL A 360 4.43 -2.88 15.78
CA VAL A 360 3.16 -3.00 16.52
C VAL A 360 3.27 -3.94 17.73
N LYS A 361 3.81 -5.14 17.52
CA LYS A 361 3.99 -6.13 18.60
C LYS A 361 5.07 -5.70 19.58
N GLY A 362 6.24 -5.34 19.06
CA GLY A 362 7.38 -4.93 19.87
C GLY A 362 7.08 -3.77 20.81
N PHE A 363 6.25 -2.81 20.39
CA PHE A 363 5.98 -1.59 21.16
C PHE A 363 5.32 -1.85 22.52
N THR A 364 4.43 -2.84 22.62
CA THR A 364 3.66 -3.06 23.87
C THR A 364 3.67 -4.49 24.41
N GLN A 365 4.30 -5.45 23.74
CA GLN A 365 4.37 -6.85 24.18
C GLN A 365 5.08 -7.03 25.52
N HIS A 366 6.07 -6.19 25.86
CA HIS A 366 6.81 -6.32 27.12
C HIS A 366 5.89 -6.06 28.32
N LYS A 367 5.97 -6.89 29.38
CA LYS A 367 5.11 -6.78 30.58
C LYS A 367 5.14 -5.40 31.26
N SER A 368 6.23 -4.64 31.09
CA SER A 368 6.33 -3.27 31.61
C SER A 368 5.38 -2.28 30.93
N SER A 369 4.75 -2.62 29.80
CA SER A 369 3.69 -1.82 29.20
C SER A 369 2.48 -1.68 30.12
N LYS A 370 2.33 -2.60 31.08
CA LYS A 370 1.20 -2.68 32.03
C LYS A 370 -0.16 -2.86 31.32
N LEU A 371 -0.15 -3.44 30.12
CA LEU A 371 -1.36 -3.77 29.37
C LEU A 371 -1.73 -5.25 29.57
N PRO A 372 -3.03 -5.61 29.53
CA PRO A 372 -3.49 -6.99 29.51
C PRO A 372 -2.87 -7.79 28.34
N SER A 373 -2.71 -9.11 28.50
CA SER A 373 -2.04 -9.96 27.49
C SER A 373 -2.75 -10.02 26.14
N ASN A 374 -4.07 -9.79 26.09
CA ASN A 374 -4.87 -9.74 24.86
C ASN A 374 -4.81 -8.37 24.15
N VAL A 375 -4.19 -7.36 24.78
CA VAL A 375 -4.01 -6.00 24.25
C VAL A 375 -2.53 -5.69 24.02
N ALA A 376 -1.65 -6.27 24.83
CA ALA A 376 -0.20 -6.12 24.69
C ALA A 376 0.29 -6.73 23.37
N GLY A 377 0.96 -5.93 22.56
CA GLY A 377 1.52 -6.32 21.27
C GLY A 377 0.51 -6.32 20.11
N THR A 378 -0.61 -5.63 20.26
CA THR A 378 -1.66 -5.49 19.23
C THR A 378 -1.82 -4.03 18.81
N PHE A 379 -2.62 -3.77 17.77
CA PHE A 379 -3.01 -2.41 17.37
C PHE A 379 -3.67 -1.63 18.51
N SER A 380 -4.55 -2.28 19.29
CA SER A 380 -5.14 -1.69 20.49
C SER A 380 -4.07 -1.31 21.52
N GLY A 381 -3.02 -2.11 21.67
CA GLY A 381 -1.90 -1.79 22.54
C GLY A 381 -1.18 -0.50 22.13
N VAL A 382 -0.98 -0.26 20.83
CA VAL A 382 -0.42 0.99 20.32
C VAL A 382 -1.34 2.18 20.67
N ALA A 383 -2.65 2.02 20.46
CA ALA A 383 -3.64 3.05 20.77
C ALA A 383 -3.65 3.45 22.25
N GLU A 384 -3.49 2.50 23.18
CA GLU A 384 -3.39 2.73 24.63
C GLU A 384 -2.13 3.53 25.04
N LYS A 385 -1.16 3.68 24.15
CA LYS A 385 0.11 4.38 24.40
C LYS A 385 0.26 5.70 23.66
N VAL A 386 -0.83 6.21 23.08
CA VAL A 386 -0.83 7.49 22.35
C VAL A 386 -0.30 8.69 23.16
N SER A 387 -0.50 8.69 24.48
CA SER A 387 0.01 9.74 25.38
C SER A 387 1.53 9.84 25.38
N HIS A 388 2.25 8.72 25.20
CA HIS A 388 3.70 8.71 25.08
C HIS A 388 4.16 9.41 23.80
N LEU A 389 3.51 9.11 22.67
CA LEU A 389 3.77 9.74 21.38
C LEU A 389 3.56 11.26 21.47
N LYS A 390 2.44 11.70 22.07
CA LYS A 390 2.19 13.13 22.33
C LYS A 390 3.24 13.78 23.23
N THR A 391 3.75 13.06 24.24
CA THR A 391 4.80 13.57 25.13
C THR A 391 6.11 13.82 24.38
N LEU A 392 6.47 12.97 23.43
CA LEU A 392 7.62 13.17 22.54
C LEU A 392 7.38 14.31 21.52
N GLY A 393 6.12 14.68 21.29
CA GLY A 393 5.71 15.69 20.31
C GLY A 393 5.62 15.15 18.88
N VAL A 394 5.58 13.83 18.70
CA VAL A 394 5.48 13.22 17.36
C VAL A 394 4.05 13.35 16.84
N ASN A 395 3.93 13.58 15.53
CA ASN A 395 2.65 13.79 14.84
C ASN A 395 2.46 12.85 13.63
N GLY A 396 3.39 11.91 13.43
CA GLY A 396 3.22 10.79 12.52
C GLY A 396 3.83 9.52 13.11
N VAL A 397 3.17 8.38 12.89
CA VAL A 397 3.71 7.06 13.22
C VAL A 397 3.98 6.32 11.93
N LEU A 398 5.18 5.75 11.79
CA LEU A 398 5.54 4.86 10.70
C LEU A 398 5.55 3.42 11.23
N LEU A 399 4.51 2.65 10.90
CA LEU A 399 4.42 1.26 11.29
C LEU A 399 5.32 0.40 10.40
N GLU A 400 6.14 -0.44 11.02
CA GLU A 400 6.78 -1.56 10.32
C GLU A 400 5.74 -2.46 9.62
N PRO A 401 6.11 -3.28 8.63
CA PRO A 401 5.13 -3.97 7.79
C PRO A 401 4.11 -4.79 8.58
N ILE A 402 2.83 -4.54 8.27
CA ILE A 402 1.68 -5.14 8.97
C ILE A 402 0.93 -6.18 8.15
N PHE A 403 1.28 -6.35 6.87
CA PHE A 403 0.68 -7.32 5.98
C PHE A 403 0.80 -8.74 6.55
N SER A 404 0.01 -9.69 6.08
CA SER A 404 0.17 -11.08 6.51
C SER A 404 1.51 -11.63 6.01
N PHE A 405 2.36 -12.08 6.94
CA PHE A 405 3.77 -12.40 6.69
C PHE A 405 4.21 -13.73 7.32
N SER A 406 5.34 -14.28 6.85
CA SER A 406 5.92 -15.49 7.45
C SER A 406 6.47 -15.21 8.85
N GLU A 407 5.89 -15.82 9.89
CA GLU A 407 6.40 -15.68 11.26
C GLU A 407 7.87 -16.13 11.41
N GLN A 408 8.34 -17.03 10.54
CA GLN A 408 9.73 -17.51 10.55
C GLN A 408 10.70 -16.47 9.97
N LYS A 409 10.35 -15.84 8.84
CA LYS A 409 11.22 -14.85 8.16
C LYS A 409 11.03 -13.42 8.71
N GLY A 410 9.85 -13.11 9.26
CA GLY A 410 9.51 -11.81 9.85
C GLY A 410 8.67 -10.90 8.93
N PRO A 411 8.35 -9.68 9.41
CA PRO A 411 7.36 -8.79 8.78
C PRO A 411 7.71 -8.33 7.36
N TYR A 412 9.00 -8.29 7.02
CA TYR A 412 9.45 -7.89 5.69
C TYR A 412 9.26 -8.95 4.61
N PHE A 413 8.72 -10.12 4.95
CA PHE A 413 8.46 -11.21 4.01
C PHE A 413 6.96 -11.52 4.01
N PRO A 414 6.15 -10.70 3.32
CA PRO A 414 4.72 -10.90 3.24
C PRO A 414 4.38 -12.12 2.38
N PHE A 415 3.27 -12.78 2.68
CA PHE A 415 2.62 -13.73 1.79
C PHE A 415 1.31 -13.20 1.22
N HIS A 416 0.81 -12.06 1.69
CA HIS A 416 -0.44 -11.43 1.22
C HIS A 416 -0.39 -9.90 1.40
N PHE A 417 -1.28 -9.13 0.74
CA PHE A 417 -1.22 -7.66 0.66
C PHE A 417 -2.49 -6.91 1.11
N PHE A 418 -3.59 -7.59 1.44
CA PHE A 418 -4.86 -6.94 1.82
C PHE A 418 -5.30 -7.27 3.25
N SER A 419 -4.71 -8.25 3.91
CA SER A 419 -5.05 -8.61 5.29
C SER A 419 -3.92 -8.19 6.25
N PRO A 420 -4.22 -7.46 7.33
CA PRO A 420 -3.27 -7.29 8.42
C PRO A 420 -2.97 -8.64 9.07
N MET A 421 -1.78 -8.81 9.64
CA MET A 421 -1.39 -10.03 10.35
C MET A 421 -2.26 -10.24 11.60
N ASP A 422 -2.80 -11.45 11.74
CA ASP A 422 -3.71 -11.84 12.83
C ASP A 422 -3.11 -11.64 14.23
N ILE A 423 -1.80 -11.82 14.38
CA ILE A 423 -1.08 -11.65 15.64
C ILE A 423 -1.15 -10.21 16.21
N TYR A 424 -1.52 -9.22 15.38
CA TYR A 424 -1.67 -7.83 15.80
C TYR A 424 -3.10 -7.50 16.26
N GLY A 425 -4.02 -8.45 16.22
CA GLY A 425 -5.35 -8.35 16.81
C GLY A 425 -5.48 -9.11 18.14
N PRO A 426 -6.45 -8.76 18.99
CA PRO A 426 -6.87 -9.60 20.11
C PRO A 426 -7.24 -11.02 19.67
N SER A 427 -6.91 -12.03 20.48
CA SER A 427 -6.98 -13.47 20.17
C SER A 427 -8.37 -14.09 19.97
N ASN A 428 -9.41 -13.29 19.74
CA ASN A 428 -10.81 -13.70 19.86
C ASN A 428 -11.55 -13.85 18.51
N SER A 429 -10.99 -13.39 17.39
CA SER A 429 -11.53 -13.62 16.03
C SER A 429 -10.54 -13.21 14.94
N LEU A 430 -10.72 -13.70 13.71
CA LEU A 430 -9.92 -13.31 12.54
C LEU A 430 -10.09 -11.81 12.19
N GLU A 431 -11.25 -11.25 12.49
CA GLU A 431 -11.64 -9.86 12.22
C GLU A 431 -11.08 -8.87 13.25
N SER A 432 -10.65 -9.40 14.39
CA SER A 432 -10.17 -8.62 15.53
C SER A 432 -8.99 -7.73 15.15
N ALA A 433 -8.10 -8.21 14.28
CA ALA A 433 -6.97 -7.43 13.77
C ALA A 433 -7.43 -6.24 12.90
N VAL A 434 -8.38 -6.47 12.00
CA VAL A 434 -8.96 -5.43 11.13
C VAL A 434 -9.61 -4.33 11.97
N ASN A 435 -10.52 -4.71 12.88
CA ASN A 435 -11.23 -3.74 13.71
C ASN A 435 -10.29 -2.99 14.67
N SER A 436 -9.35 -3.69 15.31
CA SER A 436 -8.38 -3.04 16.20
C SER A 436 -7.44 -2.08 15.48
N MET A 437 -7.11 -2.34 14.21
CA MET A 437 -6.37 -1.39 13.39
C MET A 437 -7.19 -0.13 13.10
N LYS A 438 -8.45 -0.28 12.66
CA LYS A 438 -9.32 0.88 12.40
C LYS A 438 -9.52 1.74 13.66
N GLU A 439 -9.74 1.11 14.81
CA GLU A 439 -9.80 1.80 16.11
C GLU A 439 -8.50 2.51 16.48
N MET A 440 -7.34 1.89 16.22
CA MET A 440 -6.04 2.53 16.44
C MET A 440 -5.87 3.77 15.56
N VAL A 441 -6.19 3.67 14.27
CA VAL A 441 -6.11 4.80 13.33
C VAL A 441 -7.01 5.94 13.81
N LYS A 442 -8.30 5.65 14.05
CA LYS A 442 -9.28 6.62 14.59
C LYS A 442 -8.78 7.30 15.86
N LYS A 443 -8.16 6.53 16.78
CA LYS A 443 -7.62 7.07 18.02
C LYS A 443 -6.42 7.99 17.77
N LEU A 444 -5.50 7.63 16.88
CA LEU A 444 -4.34 8.45 16.54
C LEU A 444 -4.75 9.73 15.81
N HIS A 445 -5.67 9.65 14.85
CA HIS A 445 -6.25 10.81 14.16
C HIS A 445 -6.89 11.81 15.12
N SER A 446 -7.67 11.33 16.10
CA SER A 446 -8.26 12.18 17.14
C SER A 446 -7.23 12.98 17.97
N GLN A 447 -5.96 12.58 17.93
CA GLN A 447 -4.85 13.25 18.61
C GLN A 447 -3.95 14.05 17.66
N GLY A 448 -4.32 14.15 16.38
CA GLY A 448 -3.55 14.81 15.33
C GLY A 448 -2.27 14.04 14.96
N ILE A 449 -2.32 12.71 14.98
CA ILE A 449 -1.19 11.83 14.63
C ILE A 449 -1.56 11.03 13.39
N GLU A 450 -0.79 11.18 12.33
CA GLU A 450 -0.94 10.39 11.10
C GLU A 450 -0.40 8.96 11.24
N VAL A 451 -0.96 8.05 10.45
CA VAL A 451 -0.55 6.65 10.35
C VAL A 451 0.02 6.37 8.96
N LEU A 452 1.33 6.14 8.91
CA LEU A 452 2.07 5.74 7.73
C LEU A 452 2.43 4.24 7.83
N LEU A 453 2.40 3.52 6.72
CA LEU A 453 2.72 2.10 6.68
C LEU A 453 3.98 1.81 5.86
N GLU A 454 4.92 1.04 6.40
CA GLU A 454 5.92 0.37 5.59
C GLU A 454 5.28 -0.76 4.80
N VAL A 455 5.47 -0.75 3.48
CA VAL A 455 4.86 -1.72 2.57
C VAL A 455 5.93 -2.43 1.74
N VAL A 456 5.78 -3.74 1.61
CA VAL A 456 6.68 -4.60 0.84
C VAL A 456 5.87 -5.22 -0.31
N PHE A 457 5.97 -4.64 -1.51
CA PHE A 457 5.31 -5.13 -2.73
C PHE A 457 6.26 -5.76 -3.73
N THR A 458 7.55 -5.78 -3.42
CA THR A 458 8.62 -6.12 -4.36
C THR A 458 8.95 -7.61 -4.35
N HIS A 459 8.55 -8.31 -3.30
CA HIS A 459 8.77 -9.73 -3.14
C HIS A 459 7.76 -10.33 -2.16
N THR A 460 7.65 -11.66 -2.18
CA THR A 460 6.86 -12.45 -1.23
C THR A 460 7.71 -13.55 -0.60
N THR A 461 7.15 -14.28 0.35
CA THR A 461 7.70 -15.57 0.77
C THR A 461 7.50 -16.63 -0.32
N ASP A 462 8.28 -17.71 -0.24
CA ASP A 462 8.19 -18.87 -1.15
C ASP A 462 6.84 -19.61 -1.03
N SER A 463 6.14 -19.39 0.08
CA SER A 463 4.77 -19.85 0.35
C SER A 463 3.72 -18.75 0.13
N GLY A 464 4.05 -17.73 -0.68
CA GLY A 464 3.21 -16.57 -0.94
C GLY A 464 1.87 -16.92 -1.57
N ALA A 465 0.83 -16.10 -1.33
CA ALA A 465 -0.50 -16.29 -1.91
C ALA A 465 -0.52 -16.29 -3.44
N LEU A 466 0.50 -15.72 -4.09
CA LEU A 466 0.60 -15.63 -5.54
C LEU A 466 1.27 -16.86 -6.18
N HIS A 467 1.99 -17.67 -5.40
CA HIS A 467 2.67 -18.87 -5.92
C HIS A 467 1.66 -19.97 -6.29
N GLY A 468 1.83 -20.54 -7.48
CA GLY A 468 0.97 -21.62 -8.00
C GLY A 468 -0.35 -21.13 -8.60
N ILE A 469 -0.52 -19.82 -8.80
CA ILE A 469 -1.67 -19.26 -9.53
C ILE A 469 -1.31 -19.06 -11.01
N ASP A 470 -0.33 -18.20 -11.25
CA ASP A 470 0.18 -17.85 -12.56
C ASP A 470 1.56 -17.21 -12.39
N ASP A 471 2.52 -18.03 -11.95
CA ASP A 471 3.85 -17.58 -11.53
C ASP A 471 4.54 -16.71 -12.61
N SER A 472 4.26 -17.00 -13.89
CA SER A 472 4.81 -16.26 -15.02
C SER A 472 4.28 -14.83 -15.18
N CYS A 473 3.09 -14.56 -14.65
CA CYS A 473 2.49 -13.23 -14.64
C CYS A 473 2.85 -12.45 -13.36
N TYR A 474 3.00 -13.13 -12.23
CA TYR A 474 3.25 -12.49 -10.93
C TYR A 474 4.74 -12.27 -10.64
N TYR A 475 5.63 -13.18 -11.05
CA TYR A 475 7.05 -13.17 -10.68
C TYR A 475 7.96 -13.05 -11.89
N TYR A 476 9.21 -12.66 -11.65
CA TYR A 476 10.25 -12.75 -12.69
C TYR A 476 10.63 -14.20 -12.97
N LYS A 477 10.75 -14.57 -14.24
CA LYS A 477 11.34 -15.86 -14.65
C LYS A 477 12.86 -15.81 -14.44
N GLY A 478 13.35 -16.45 -13.37
CA GLY A 478 14.78 -16.67 -13.17
C GLY A 478 15.37 -17.64 -14.19
N ARG A 479 16.71 -17.68 -14.31
CA ARG A 479 17.40 -18.86 -14.89
C ARG A 479 17.15 -20.05 -13.95
N ALA A 480 17.07 -21.27 -14.49
CA ALA A 480 16.52 -22.47 -13.82
C ALA A 480 17.09 -22.85 -12.42
N ASN A 481 18.12 -22.17 -11.90
CA ASN A 481 18.75 -22.45 -10.61
C ASN A 481 18.83 -21.26 -9.64
N ASP A 482 18.18 -20.13 -9.93
CA ASP A 482 18.24 -18.94 -9.05
C ASP A 482 16.95 -18.82 -8.22
N LEU A 483 16.99 -19.39 -7.00
CA LEU A 483 15.86 -19.39 -6.07
C LEU A 483 15.44 -17.97 -5.66
N ASP A 484 16.40 -17.03 -5.59
CA ASP A 484 16.14 -15.65 -5.18
C ASP A 484 15.23 -14.91 -6.18
N TYR A 485 15.27 -15.27 -7.48
CA TYR A 485 14.41 -14.64 -8.50
C TYR A 485 12.95 -15.05 -8.41
N LYS A 486 12.64 -16.23 -7.83
CA LYS A 486 11.26 -16.72 -7.75
C LYS A 486 10.42 -15.91 -6.76
N SER A 487 11.04 -15.22 -5.81
CA SER A 487 10.33 -14.43 -4.79
C SER A 487 10.09 -12.98 -5.23
N TYR A 488 10.80 -12.46 -6.26
CA TYR A 488 10.63 -11.07 -6.71
C TYR A 488 9.42 -10.92 -7.63
N LEU A 489 8.53 -10.00 -7.24
CA LEU A 489 7.34 -9.69 -8.02
C LEU A 489 7.69 -8.86 -9.25
N ASN A 490 7.02 -9.19 -10.36
CA ASN A 490 7.08 -8.43 -11.59
C ASN A 490 6.19 -7.18 -11.48
N CYS A 491 6.57 -6.24 -10.62
CA CYS A 491 5.73 -5.10 -10.22
C CYS A 491 5.22 -4.24 -11.39
N ASN A 492 5.95 -4.20 -12.51
CA ASN A 492 5.54 -3.46 -13.70
C ASN A 492 4.76 -4.32 -14.72
N TYR A 493 4.39 -5.55 -14.38
CA TYR A 493 3.44 -6.35 -15.16
C TYR A 493 2.00 -5.90 -14.88
N PRO A 494 1.11 -5.79 -15.89
CA PRO A 494 -0.22 -5.17 -15.71
C PRO A 494 -1.07 -5.72 -14.56
N VAL A 495 -1.10 -7.05 -14.34
CA VAL A 495 -1.89 -7.64 -13.24
C VAL A 495 -1.30 -7.30 -11.86
N VAL A 496 0.03 -7.29 -11.74
CA VAL A 496 0.72 -6.96 -10.49
C VAL A 496 0.59 -5.46 -10.21
N GLN A 497 0.63 -4.62 -11.24
CA GLN A 497 0.35 -3.19 -11.10
C GLN A 497 -1.03 -2.95 -10.51
N GLN A 498 -2.05 -3.64 -11.06
CA GLN A 498 -3.42 -3.55 -10.55
C GLN A 498 -3.52 -4.06 -9.11
N LEU A 499 -2.92 -5.20 -8.79
CA LEU A 499 -2.90 -5.75 -7.43
C LEU A 499 -2.35 -4.74 -6.41
N ILE A 500 -1.21 -4.12 -6.72
CA ILE A 500 -0.56 -3.13 -5.85
C ILE A 500 -1.42 -1.87 -5.71
N LEU A 501 -1.96 -1.35 -6.82
CA LEU A 501 -2.82 -0.16 -6.80
C LEU A 501 -4.10 -0.39 -5.97
N GLU A 502 -4.78 -1.53 -6.18
CA GLU A 502 -5.98 -1.85 -5.41
C GLU A 502 -5.66 -2.07 -3.93
N SER A 503 -4.51 -2.68 -3.60
CA SER A 503 -4.06 -2.81 -2.20
C SER A 503 -3.87 -1.43 -1.56
N LEU A 504 -3.12 -0.53 -2.22
CA LEU A 504 -2.91 0.83 -1.72
C LEU A 504 -4.22 1.59 -1.52
N ARG A 505 -5.11 1.56 -2.52
CA ARG A 505 -6.44 2.18 -2.42
C ARG A 505 -7.23 1.61 -1.25
N TYR A 506 -7.24 0.29 -1.11
CA TYR A 506 -7.93 -0.38 0.00
C TYR A 506 -7.44 0.08 1.37
N TRP A 507 -6.12 0.18 1.58
CA TRP A 507 -5.57 0.69 2.84
C TRP A 507 -5.93 2.16 3.10
N VAL A 508 -5.99 3.01 2.07
CA VAL A 508 -6.43 4.40 2.21
C VAL A 508 -7.93 4.50 2.48
N THR A 509 -8.76 3.86 1.65
CA THR A 509 -10.22 4.03 1.72
C THR A 509 -10.84 3.28 2.89
N GLU A 510 -10.29 2.13 3.26
CA GLU A 510 -10.92 1.22 4.22
C GLU A 510 -10.28 1.29 5.63
N PHE A 511 -9.03 1.75 5.73
CA PHE A 511 -8.31 1.93 7.00
C PHE A 511 -7.90 3.38 7.27
N HIS A 512 -8.18 4.33 6.37
CA HIS A 512 -7.80 5.73 6.50
C HIS A 512 -6.28 5.94 6.71
N VAL A 513 -5.45 5.10 6.08
CA VAL A 513 -3.98 5.24 6.13
C VAL A 513 -3.55 6.51 5.39
N ASP A 514 -2.67 7.31 5.99
CA ASP A 514 -2.25 8.62 5.47
C ASP A 514 -1.05 8.54 4.49
N GLY A 515 -0.33 7.43 4.48
CA GLY A 515 0.86 7.29 3.64
C GLY A 515 1.57 5.95 3.69
N PHE A 516 2.49 5.77 2.75
CA PHE A 516 3.21 4.53 2.53
C PHE A 516 4.70 4.76 2.35
N CYS A 517 5.51 3.98 3.05
CA CYS A 517 6.95 3.86 2.88
C CYS A 517 7.28 2.55 2.17
N PHE A 518 7.61 2.63 0.89
CA PHE A 518 7.84 1.49 0.01
C PHE A 518 9.24 0.93 0.25
N ILE A 519 9.30 -0.25 0.83
CA ILE A 519 10.55 -0.95 1.13
C ILE A 519 11.08 -1.64 -0.13
N ASN A 520 12.40 -1.64 -0.29
CA ASN A 520 13.10 -2.05 -1.49
C ASN A 520 12.59 -1.32 -2.75
N ALA A 521 12.31 -0.02 -2.64
CA ALA A 521 11.75 0.78 -3.72
C ALA A 521 12.55 0.71 -5.02
N SER A 522 13.87 0.46 -4.94
CA SER A 522 14.74 0.25 -6.10
C SER A 522 14.24 -0.87 -7.04
N SER A 523 13.59 -1.91 -6.50
CA SER A 523 13.05 -3.03 -7.27
C SER A 523 11.78 -2.66 -8.06
N LEU A 524 11.04 -1.61 -7.64
CA LEU A 524 9.90 -1.08 -8.40
C LEU A 524 10.32 -0.44 -9.73
N LEU A 525 11.62 -0.16 -9.90
CA LEU A 525 12.18 0.40 -11.11
C LEU A 525 12.50 -0.66 -12.17
N ARG A 526 12.30 -1.95 -11.87
CA ARG A 526 12.55 -3.05 -12.81
C ARG A 526 11.35 -3.25 -13.73
N GLY A 527 11.57 -3.22 -15.04
CA GLY A 527 10.57 -3.50 -16.06
C GLY A 527 10.34 -4.99 -16.24
N VAL A 528 9.44 -5.36 -17.16
CA VAL A 528 8.86 -6.72 -17.26
C VAL A 528 9.90 -7.80 -17.52
N HIS A 529 11.05 -7.46 -18.10
CA HIS A 529 12.15 -8.37 -18.39
C HIS A 529 13.37 -8.15 -17.48
N GLY A 530 13.21 -7.40 -16.39
CA GLY A 530 14.25 -7.08 -15.41
C GLY A 530 15.12 -5.88 -15.80
N GLU A 531 14.81 -5.20 -16.90
CA GLU A 531 15.49 -3.96 -17.32
C GLU A 531 15.23 -2.81 -16.34
N GLN A 532 16.18 -1.90 -16.18
CA GLN A 532 15.95 -0.72 -15.32
C GLN A 532 15.19 0.36 -16.10
N LEU A 533 14.07 0.82 -15.53
CA LEU A 533 13.20 1.84 -16.10
C LEU A 533 13.43 3.19 -15.44
N SER A 534 13.56 4.24 -16.26
CA SER A 534 13.59 5.63 -15.78
C SER A 534 12.18 6.17 -15.48
N ARG A 535 11.15 5.60 -16.10
CA ARG A 535 9.74 5.93 -15.92
C ARG A 535 8.91 4.65 -15.76
N PRO A 536 8.94 4.01 -14.58
CA PRO A 536 8.26 2.74 -14.35
C PRO A 536 6.73 2.93 -14.34
N PRO A 537 5.96 2.15 -15.11
CA PRO A 537 4.50 2.27 -15.18
C PRO A 537 3.78 2.19 -13.83
N LEU A 538 4.21 1.30 -12.93
CA LEU A 538 3.60 1.19 -11.60
C LEU A 538 3.76 2.47 -10.79
N VAL A 539 4.99 2.98 -10.70
CA VAL A 539 5.29 4.16 -9.89
C VAL A 539 4.57 5.38 -10.46
N GLU A 540 4.49 5.48 -11.79
CA GLU A 540 3.68 6.49 -12.48
C GLU A 540 2.19 6.36 -12.14
N ALA A 541 1.63 5.15 -12.20
CA ALA A 541 0.22 4.91 -11.90
C ALA A 541 -0.13 5.26 -10.44
N ILE A 542 0.73 4.90 -9.47
CA ILE A 542 0.56 5.27 -8.06
C ILE A 542 0.57 6.79 -7.90
N THR A 543 1.50 7.46 -8.57
CA THR A 543 1.71 8.92 -8.46
C THR A 543 0.52 9.73 -8.96
N PHE A 544 -0.15 9.27 -10.02
CA PHE A 544 -1.26 9.98 -10.66
C PHE A 544 -2.62 9.37 -10.34
N ASP A 545 -2.69 8.48 -9.36
CA ASP A 545 -3.95 7.92 -8.89
C ASP A 545 -4.75 8.97 -8.11
N PRO A 546 -6.01 9.28 -8.50
CA PRO A 546 -6.81 10.28 -7.81
C PRO A 546 -7.13 9.93 -6.35
N LEU A 547 -7.22 8.64 -5.98
CA LEU A 547 -7.49 8.20 -4.61
C LEU A 547 -6.25 8.27 -3.72
N LEU A 548 -5.05 8.30 -4.32
CA LEU A 548 -3.78 8.40 -3.61
C LEU A 548 -3.18 9.82 -3.66
N ALA A 549 -3.90 10.79 -4.24
CA ALA A 549 -3.36 12.12 -4.53
C ALA A 549 -2.93 12.92 -3.28
N GLU A 550 -3.58 12.67 -2.14
CA GLU A 550 -3.25 13.29 -0.84
C GLU A 550 -2.43 12.36 0.07
N THR A 551 -2.15 11.14 -0.38
CA THR A 551 -1.41 10.13 0.35
C THR A 551 0.09 10.40 0.28
N LYS A 552 0.79 10.31 1.41
CA LYS A 552 2.24 10.54 1.47
C LYS A 552 3.00 9.33 0.93
N LEU A 553 3.79 9.53 -0.12
CA LEU A 553 4.57 8.46 -0.75
C LEU A 553 6.05 8.61 -0.41
N ILE A 554 6.64 7.61 0.25
CA ILE A 554 8.04 7.59 0.65
C ILE A 554 8.72 6.38 0.01
N SER A 555 9.85 6.56 -0.67
CA SER A 555 10.70 5.45 -1.14
C SER A 555 11.81 5.14 -0.14
N ASP A 556 11.94 3.87 0.27
CA ASP A 556 13.10 3.35 0.99
C ASP A 556 13.80 2.29 0.13
N CYS A 557 15.03 2.60 -0.29
CA CYS A 557 15.82 1.69 -1.12
C CYS A 557 16.57 0.61 -0.32
N TRP A 558 16.27 0.43 0.96
CA TRP A 558 16.76 -0.70 1.73
C TRP A 558 16.16 -2.01 1.25
N ASP A 559 17.03 -2.98 0.94
CA ASP A 559 16.65 -4.32 0.49
C ASP A 559 16.68 -5.32 1.67
N PRO A 560 15.53 -5.91 2.06
CA PRO A 560 15.48 -6.94 3.10
C PRO A 560 16.13 -8.27 2.73
N LEU A 561 16.36 -8.57 1.45
CA LEU A 561 17.02 -9.81 1.03
C LEU A 561 18.54 -9.67 1.11
N GLU A 562 19.07 -8.53 0.64
CA GLU A 562 20.52 -8.25 0.66
C GLU A 562 20.99 -7.54 1.95
N MET A 563 20.06 -7.14 2.82
CA MET A 563 20.28 -6.37 4.05
C MET A 563 20.97 -5.00 3.85
N MET A 564 21.00 -4.47 2.62
CA MET A 564 21.74 -3.26 2.26
C MET A 564 20.90 -2.28 1.44
N PRO A 565 21.14 -0.96 1.56
CA PRO A 565 20.49 0.03 0.71
C PRO A 565 21.11 0.09 -0.69
N LYS A 566 20.26 0.17 -1.72
CA LYS A 566 20.65 0.36 -3.12
C LYS A 566 20.48 1.84 -3.50
N GLU A 567 21.59 2.58 -3.61
CA GLU A 567 21.51 3.99 -4.02
C GLU A 567 21.03 4.11 -5.47
N VAL A 568 19.81 4.61 -5.64
CA VAL A 568 19.20 4.89 -6.94
C VAL A 568 18.47 6.21 -6.87
N ARG A 569 18.50 7.00 -7.96
CA ARG A 569 17.69 8.21 -8.10
C ARG A 569 16.24 7.78 -8.39
N PHE A 570 15.36 7.89 -7.40
CA PHE A 570 13.98 7.43 -7.52
C PHE A 570 13.12 8.41 -8.35
N PRO A 571 12.34 7.95 -9.35
CA PRO A 571 11.40 8.79 -10.08
C PRO A 571 10.31 9.33 -9.14
N HIS A 572 10.20 10.66 -9.03
CA HIS A 572 9.44 11.26 -7.92
C HIS A 572 8.26 12.14 -8.32
N TRP A 573 8.25 12.76 -9.51
CA TRP A 573 7.22 13.73 -9.97
C TRP A 573 6.80 14.79 -8.94
N LYS A 574 7.70 15.10 -7.99
CA LYS A 574 7.46 15.98 -6.82
C LYS A 574 6.36 15.50 -5.86
N GLN A 575 6.00 14.23 -5.91
CA GLN A 575 5.09 13.56 -4.98
C GLN A 575 5.84 12.62 -4.02
N TRP A 576 6.92 11.99 -4.48
CA TRP A 576 7.67 11.04 -3.66
C TRP A 576 8.78 11.70 -2.83
N ALA A 577 8.69 11.47 -1.52
CA ALA A 577 9.77 11.67 -0.56
C ALA A 577 10.67 10.43 -0.50
N GLU A 578 11.82 10.55 0.16
CA GLU A 578 12.79 9.46 0.27
C GLU A 578 13.31 9.32 1.70
N LEU A 579 13.45 8.08 2.16
CA LEU A 579 14.19 7.79 3.38
C LEU A 579 15.70 7.99 3.13
N ASN A 580 16.27 9.03 3.73
CA ASN A 580 17.56 9.57 3.32
C ASN A 580 18.73 8.79 3.92
N THR A 581 19.20 7.78 3.19
CA THR A 581 20.36 6.96 3.58
C THR A 581 21.66 7.77 3.61
N ARG A 582 21.83 8.77 2.73
CA ARG A 582 23.03 9.64 2.71
C ARG A 582 23.11 10.53 3.95
N TYR A 583 21.96 11.01 4.44
CA TYR A 583 21.86 11.71 5.72
C TYR A 583 22.40 10.85 6.86
N CYS A 584 21.87 9.64 7.00
CA CYS A 584 22.29 8.69 8.02
C CYS A 584 23.81 8.43 7.97
N ARG A 585 24.33 8.08 6.78
CA ARG A 585 25.76 7.77 6.59
C ARG A 585 26.67 8.95 6.94
N ASN A 586 26.34 10.15 6.47
CA ASN A 586 27.20 11.31 6.62
C ASN A 586 27.19 11.88 8.04
N VAL A 587 26.03 11.89 8.72
CA VAL A 587 25.97 12.28 10.14
C VAL A 587 26.74 11.28 11.01
N ARG A 588 26.58 9.96 10.76
CA ARG A 588 27.37 8.91 11.45
C ARG A 588 28.88 9.05 11.19
N ASN A 589 29.29 9.42 9.96
CA ASN A 589 30.69 9.65 9.62
C ASN A 589 31.25 10.90 10.32
N PHE A 590 30.50 12.01 10.33
CA PHE A 590 30.92 13.24 10.98
C PHE A 590 31.16 13.03 12.48
N LEU A 591 30.20 12.44 13.19
CA LEU A 591 30.26 12.30 14.66
C LEU A 591 31.34 11.34 15.17
N ARG A 592 31.78 10.38 14.35
CA ARG A 592 32.96 9.56 14.66
C ARG A 592 34.29 10.18 14.23
N GLY A 593 34.27 11.41 13.71
CA GLY A 593 35.44 12.12 13.22
C GLY A 593 36.00 11.61 11.89
N ARG A 594 35.19 11.01 11.02
CA ARG A 594 35.62 10.51 9.68
C ARG A 594 34.92 11.18 8.49
N GLY A 595 33.93 12.03 8.72
CA GLY A 595 33.26 12.80 7.67
C GLY A 595 33.99 14.09 7.32
N VAL A 596 33.70 14.62 6.12
CA VAL A 596 34.08 15.98 5.70
C VAL A 596 32.98 16.98 6.09
N LEU A 597 33.31 18.27 6.15
CA LEU A 597 32.36 19.30 6.62
C LEU A 597 31.26 19.60 5.59
N SER A 598 31.60 19.55 4.29
CA SER A 598 30.64 19.78 3.20
C SER A 598 29.49 18.78 3.21
N ASP A 599 29.79 17.52 3.54
CA ASP A 599 28.81 16.46 3.72
C ASP A 599 27.80 16.81 4.83
N LEU A 600 28.28 17.17 6.02
CA LEU A 600 27.40 17.55 7.13
C LEU A 600 26.58 18.79 6.79
N ALA A 601 27.21 19.83 6.25
CA ALA A 601 26.53 21.06 5.84
C ALA A 601 25.39 20.78 4.86
N THR A 602 25.65 19.94 3.86
CA THR A 602 24.64 19.55 2.87
C THR A 602 23.48 18.79 3.52
N ARG A 603 23.74 17.93 4.50
CA ARG A 603 22.71 17.17 5.23
C ARG A 603 21.85 18.07 6.12
N ILE A 604 22.46 18.98 6.88
CA ILE A 604 21.75 19.94 7.75
C ILE A 604 20.85 20.85 6.93
N CYS A 605 21.29 21.28 5.75
CA CYS A 605 20.50 22.10 4.83
C CYS A 605 19.53 21.29 3.95
N GLY A 606 19.20 20.05 4.33
CA GLY A 606 18.11 19.30 3.69
C GLY A 606 18.48 18.56 2.41
N SER A 607 19.77 18.25 2.24
CA SER A 607 20.30 17.40 1.17
C SER A 607 20.01 17.90 -0.24
N GLY A 608 20.44 19.14 -0.52
CA GLY A 608 20.27 19.78 -1.83
C GLY A 608 20.81 18.97 -3.01
N ASP A 609 21.87 18.20 -2.83
CA ASP A 609 22.42 17.27 -3.83
C ASP A 609 21.44 16.17 -4.30
N ILE A 610 20.42 15.85 -3.50
CA ILE A 610 19.38 14.87 -3.84
C ILE A 610 18.10 15.58 -4.30
N PHE A 611 17.71 16.67 -3.64
CA PHE A 611 16.35 17.23 -3.77
C PHE A 611 16.27 18.55 -4.56
N THR A 612 17.37 19.18 -4.99
CA THR A 612 17.32 20.44 -5.77
C THR A 612 16.69 20.33 -7.16
N ASP A 613 16.54 19.12 -7.71
CA ASP A 613 15.87 18.84 -8.99
C ASP A 613 14.32 19.00 -8.88
N GLY A 614 13.87 20.16 -8.38
CA GLY A 614 12.46 20.55 -8.31
C GLY A 614 11.69 20.09 -7.06
N ARG A 615 12.36 19.43 -6.10
CA ARG A 615 11.85 19.15 -4.74
C ARG A 615 12.50 20.13 -3.74
N GLY A 616 12.26 19.90 -2.46
CA GLY A 616 12.86 20.65 -1.36
C GLY A 616 13.12 19.76 -0.14
N PRO A 617 13.61 20.33 0.97
CA PRO A 617 13.96 19.60 2.18
C PRO A 617 12.82 18.73 2.74
N ALA A 618 11.57 19.12 2.57
CA ALA A 618 10.39 18.37 3.02
C ALA A 618 10.25 16.95 2.42
N PHE A 619 11.01 16.63 1.36
CA PHE A 619 11.03 15.30 0.75
C PHE A 619 12.11 14.39 1.35
N SER A 620 12.87 14.86 2.35
CA SER A 620 13.94 14.14 3.00
C SER A 620 13.50 13.59 4.36
N PHE A 621 13.25 12.29 4.46
CA PHE A 621 13.00 11.61 5.74
C PHE A 621 14.34 11.22 6.37
N ASN A 622 14.79 12.01 7.34
CA ASN A 622 16.10 11.93 7.98
C ASN A 622 16.08 11.01 9.19
N TYR A 623 16.89 9.95 9.17
CA TYR A 623 17.02 8.99 10.27
C TYR A 623 18.48 8.78 10.67
N ILE A 624 18.71 8.37 11.91
CA ILE A 624 20.04 7.97 12.41
C ILE A 624 20.14 6.47 12.60
N SER A 625 19.14 5.84 13.20
CA SER A 625 19.05 4.39 13.38
C SER A 625 17.81 3.86 12.65
N ARG A 626 17.77 2.54 12.43
CA ARG A 626 16.58 1.85 11.90
C ARG A 626 16.29 0.64 12.78
N ASN A 627 15.22 -0.05 12.43
CA ASN A 627 14.83 -1.32 13.00
C ASN A 627 15.67 -2.51 12.52
N SER A 628 16.41 -2.36 11.40
CA SER A 628 17.58 -3.17 11.04
C SER A 628 18.88 -2.40 11.26
N GLY A 629 20.00 -3.10 11.50
CA GLY A 629 21.26 -2.46 11.87
C GLY A 629 21.37 -2.17 13.37
N LEU A 630 22.24 -1.25 13.79
CA LEU A 630 22.44 -0.92 15.21
C LEU A 630 21.40 0.10 15.73
N SER A 631 21.03 -0.03 17.01
CA SER A 631 20.29 1.02 17.73
C SER A 631 21.17 2.23 18.05
N LEU A 632 20.59 3.35 18.44
CA LEU A 632 21.36 4.57 18.73
C LEU A 632 22.41 4.37 19.84
N VAL A 633 22.07 3.62 20.89
CA VAL A 633 23.03 3.27 21.95
C VAL A 633 24.13 2.34 21.45
N ASP A 634 23.79 1.42 20.56
CA ASP A 634 24.77 0.46 20.03
C ASP A 634 25.72 1.11 19.01
N LEU A 635 25.26 2.13 18.27
CA LEU A 635 26.11 2.94 17.38
C LEU A 635 27.29 3.59 18.12
N VAL A 636 27.13 3.91 19.39
CA VAL A 636 28.18 4.50 20.24
C VAL A 636 28.88 3.49 21.13
N SER A 637 28.49 2.21 21.05
CA SER A 637 28.98 1.15 21.95
C SER A 637 29.70 0.01 21.25
N PHE A 638 29.52 -0.17 19.95
CA PHE A 638 30.10 -1.27 19.18
C PHE A 638 30.77 -0.77 17.89
N SER A 639 31.90 -1.36 17.50
CA SER A 639 32.68 -0.97 16.31
C SER A 639 33.51 -2.10 15.70
N GLY A 640 33.14 -3.36 15.97
CA GLY A 640 33.82 -4.53 15.39
C GLY A 640 33.83 -4.55 13.85
N PRO A 641 34.74 -5.31 13.22
CA PRO A 641 34.88 -5.38 11.75
C PRO A 641 33.58 -5.76 11.02
N GLU A 642 32.77 -6.64 11.61
CA GLU A 642 31.47 -7.07 11.10
C GLU A 642 30.42 -5.94 11.06
N LEU A 643 30.68 -4.84 11.78
CA LEU A 643 29.83 -3.66 11.89
C LEU A 643 30.36 -2.47 11.06
N ALA A 644 31.32 -2.70 10.16
CA ALA A 644 31.92 -1.63 9.37
C ALA A 644 30.88 -0.86 8.52
N SER A 645 29.86 -1.56 8.00
CA SER A 645 28.74 -0.97 7.26
C SER A 645 27.81 -0.13 8.13
N GLU A 646 27.74 -0.43 9.44
CA GLU A 646 26.93 0.29 10.42
C GLU A 646 27.55 1.60 10.86
N LEU A 647 28.78 1.87 10.42
CA LEU A 647 29.31 3.21 10.50
C LEU A 647 29.33 3.73 11.97
N SER A 648 29.70 2.84 12.90
CA SER A 648 29.62 3.05 14.36
C SER A 648 30.99 3.32 15.00
N TRP A 649 30.97 3.77 16.26
CA TRP A 649 32.17 3.98 17.07
C TRP A 649 31.90 3.69 18.55
N ASN A 650 32.59 2.70 19.12
CA ASN A 650 32.40 2.25 20.51
C ASN A 650 32.78 3.26 21.62
N CYS A 651 33.29 4.44 21.23
CA CYS A 651 33.71 5.51 22.12
C CYS A 651 34.86 5.15 23.09
N GLY A 652 35.64 4.10 22.80
CA GLY A 652 36.87 3.75 23.51
C GLY A 652 36.89 2.38 24.18
N GLU A 653 35.75 1.70 24.29
CA GLU A 653 35.67 0.33 24.79
C GLU A 653 34.51 -0.40 24.11
N GLU A 654 34.68 -1.67 23.75
CA GLU A 654 33.64 -2.43 23.04
C GLU A 654 32.56 -2.93 24.00
N GLY A 655 31.29 -2.68 23.68
CA GLY A 655 30.15 -3.18 24.44
C GLY A 655 29.93 -2.49 25.78
N ALA A 656 29.37 -3.22 26.75
CA ALA A 656 29.05 -2.68 28.08
C ALA A 656 30.33 -2.31 28.86
N THR A 657 30.31 -1.16 29.54
CA THR A 657 31.47 -0.66 30.30
C THR A 657 31.04 0.04 31.57
N ASN A 658 31.93 0.03 32.57
CA ASN A 658 31.81 0.80 33.81
C ASN A 658 32.75 2.02 33.83
N LYS A 659 33.48 2.30 32.74
CA LYS A 659 34.40 3.46 32.66
C LYS A 659 33.59 4.75 32.47
N SER A 660 33.55 5.59 33.50
CA SER A 660 32.79 6.85 33.49
C SER A 660 33.11 7.75 32.29
N ALA A 661 34.39 7.86 31.92
CA ALA A 661 34.81 8.66 30.77
C ALA A 661 34.22 8.17 29.44
N VAL A 662 34.09 6.84 29.25
CA VAL A 662 33.47 6.25 28.06
C VAL A 662 31.96 6.47 28.09
N LEU A 663 31.31 6.24 29.23
CA LEU A 663 29.86 6.45 29.39
C LEU A 663 29.45 7.91 29.15
N GLN A 664 30.22 8.87 29.67
CA GLN A 664 30.00 10.30 29.42
C GLN A 664 30.16 10.63 27.93
N ARG A 665 31.20 10.09 27.27
CA ARG A 665 31.39 10.29 25.82
C ARG A 665 30.23 9.71 25.01
N ARG A 666 29.76 8.50 25.34
CA ARG A 666 28.60 7.89 24.68
C ARG A 666 27.33 8.71 24.87
N LEU A 667 27.09 9.20 26.08
CA LEU A 667 25.92 10.03 26.36
C LEU A 667 25.95 11.34 25.56
N LYS A 668 27.11 12.00 25.47
CA LYS A 668 27.31 13.18 24.61
C LYS A 668 27.03 12.85 23.14
N GLN A 669 27.59 11.76 22.62
CA GLN A 669 27.39 11.34 21.23
C GLN A 669 25.91 11.04 20.91
N ILE A 670 25.19 10.36 21.81
CA ILE A 670 23.74 10.12 21.68
C ILE A 670 22.97 11.45 21.59
N ARG A 671 23.29 12.41 22.46
CA ARG A 671 22.69 13.75 22.41
C ARG A 671 23.03 14.47 21.10
N ASN A 672 24.27 14.35 20.61
CA ASN A 672 24.69 14.97 19.34
C ASN A 672 23.94 14.39 18.14
N PHE A 673 23.74 13.08 18.09
CA PHE A 673 22.94 12.43 17.03
C PHE A 673 21.51 12.98 17.00
N LEU A 674 20.84 13.01 18.16
CA LEU A 674 19.49 13.54 18.29
C LEU A 674 19.44 15.04 17.98
N PHE A 675 20.42 15.80 18.46
CA PHE A 675 20.53 17.22 18.17
C PHE A 675 20.60 17.49 16.67
N ILE A 676 21.56 16.88 15.97
CA ILE A 676 21.73 17.03 14.51
C ILE A 676 20.44 16.61 13.77
N GLN A 677 19.83 15.50 14.19
CA GLN A 677 18.56 15.03 13.60
C GLN A 677 17.44 16.06 13.67
N TYR A 678 17.26 16.73 14.82
CA TYR A 678 16.16 17.66 15.02
C TYR A 678 16.48 19.10 14.59
N ILE A 679 17.74 19.50 14.41
CA ILE A 679 18.07 20.83 13.82
C ILE A 679 18.16 20.81 12.29
N SER A 680 18.22 19.62 11.68
CA SER A 680 18.39 19.53 10.23
C SER A 680 17.08 19.84 9.51
N LEU A 681 17.16 20.47 8.33
CA LEU A 681 16.04 20.59 7.41
C LEU A 681 15.62 19.20 6.90
N GLY A 682 14.33 19.03 6.70
CA GLY A 682 13.70 17.74 6.40
C GLY A 682 12.95 17.16 7.60
N ILE A 683 12.49 15.92 7.47
CA ILE A 683 11.56 15.28 8.39
C ILE A 683 12.34 14.32 9.30
N PRO A 684 12.43 14.55 10.62
CA PRO A 684 13.09 13.62 11.52
C PRO A 684 12.26 12.34 11.72
N VAL A 685 12.91 11.18 11.57
CA VAL A 685 12.35 9.86 11.85
C VAL A 685 13.06 9.25 13.06
N LEU A 686 12.38 9.23 14.21
CA LEU A 686 12.85 8.60 15.44
C LEU A 686 12.49 7.12 15.46
N ASN A 687 13.45 6.25 15.75
CA ASN A 687 13.21 4.81 15.83
C ASN A 687 12.86 4.38 17.26
N MET A 688 11.82 3.56 17.40
CA MET A 688 11.39 3.01 18.68
C MET A 688 12.55 2.39 19.47
N GLY A 689 12.74 2.87 20.71
CA GLY A 689 13.76 2.38 21.64
C GLY A 689 14.96 3.30 21.79
N ASP A 690 15.20 4.20 20.84
CA ASP A 690 16.32 5.15 20.93
C ASP A 690 16.12 6.17 22.06
N GLU A 691 14.87 6.52 22.37
CA GLU A 691 14.50 7.46 23.43
C GLU A 691 14.75 6.92 24.85
N CYS A 692 14.84 5.59 24.99
CA CYS A 692 15.10 4.93 26.28
C CYS A 692 16.37 4.07 26.30
N GLY A 693 17.12 4.07 25.19
CA GLY A 693 18.46 3.50 25.12
C GLY A 693 18.46 1.98 25.01
N ILE A 694 17.52 1.41 24.24
CA ILE A 694 17.48 -0.03 24.00
C ILE A 694 18.74 -0.47 23.26
N SER A 695 19.44 -1.45 23.83
CA SER A 695 20.58 -2.13 23.23
C SER A 695 20.19 -3.52 22.74
N ILE A 696 20.67 -3.87 21.55
CA ILE A 696 20.60 -5.21 20.94
C ILE A 696 21.95 -5.93 21.02
N LYS A 697 22.84 -5.44 21.89
CA LYS A 697 24.17 -5.99 22.15
C LYS A 697 25.04 -6.07 20.89
N GLY A 698 24.91 -5.08 19.99
CA GLY A 698 25.76 -4.96 18.81
C GLY A 698 25.40 -5.88 17.65
N SER A 699 24.25 -6.56 17.68
CA SER A 699 23.78 -7.35 16.54
C SER A 699 23.05 -6.46 15.53
N PRO A 700 23.40 -6.46 14.22
CA PRO A 700 22.68 -5.70 13.21
C PRO A 700 21.43 -6.43 12.68
N LEU A 701 21.21 -7.68 13.10
CA LEU A 701 20.16 -8.55 12.57
C LEU A 701 18.77 -8.17 13.10
N LEU A 702 17.77 -8.26 12.23
CA LEU A 702 16.37 -7.95 12.57
C LEU A 702 15.84 -8.85 13.70
N GLU A 703 16.14 -10.15 13.67
CA GLU A 703 15.73 -11.13 14.68
C GLU A 703 16.27 -10.88 16.10
N SER A 704 17.32 -10.06 16.21
CA SER A 704 17.93 -9.71 17.51
C SER A 704 17.16 -8.61 18.27
N ARG A 705 16.13 -8.02 17.64
CA ARG A 705 15.31 -6.97 18.22
C ARG A 705 14.46 -7.49 19.37
N LYS A 706 14.33 -6.68 20.42
CA LYS A 706 13.59 -7.03 21.64
C LYS A 706 12.35 -6.15 21.81
N PRO A 707 11.31 -6.66 22.47
CA PRO A 707 10.16 -5.84 22.85
C PRO A 707 10.58 -4.62 23.68
N PHE A 708 9.87 -3.51 23.48
CA PHE A 708 10.13 -2.23 24.10
C PHE A 708 9.90 -2.29 25.61
N ASN A 709 10.98 -2.14 26.39
CA ASN A 709 10.90 -2.15 27.84
C ASN A 709 10.58 -0.76 28.39
N TRP A 710 9.29 -0.47 28.56
CA TRP A 710 8.76 0.76 29.16
C TRP A 710 9.37 1.17 30.51
N ASN A 711 9.92 0.24 31.31
CA ASN A 711 10.58 0.62 32.57
C ASN A 711 11.86 1.45 32.32
N LEU A 712 12.46 1.34 31.13
CA LEU A 712 13.66 2.10 30.76
C LEU A 712 13.39 3.59 30.62
N LEU A 713 12.15 4.00 30.33
CA LEU A 713 11.76 5.42 30.30
C LEU A 713 11.93 6.10 31.66
N ALA A 714 11.73 5.35 32.75
CA ALA A 714 11.93 5.85 34.11
C ALA A 714 13.40 5.84 34.56
N SER A 715 14.32 5.31 33.75
CA SER A 715 15.75 5.42 34.04
C SER A 715 16.23 6.87 33.91
N ALA A 716 17.36 7.20 34.55
CA ALA A 716 17.97 8.52 34.41
C ALA A 716 18.28 8.85 32.93
N PHE A 717 18.74 7.86 32.16
CA PHE A 717 18.95 7.99 30.71
C PHE A 717 17.62 8.28 29.99
N GLY A 718 16.61 7.43 30.20
CA GLY A 718 15.31 7.54 29.50
C GLY A 718 14.61 8.85 29.80
N THR A 719 14.62 9.30 31.06
CA THR A 719 14.04 10.59 31.47
C THR A 719 14.72 11.74 30.75
N GLN A 720 16.06 11.77 30.79
CA GLN A 720 16.86 12.81 30.17
C GLN A 720 16.64 12.89 28.66
N ILE A 721 16.70 11.75 27.96
CA ILE A 721 16.63 11.70 26.50
C ILE A 721 15.21 11.96 26.00
N THR A 722 14.18 11.44 26.68
CA THR A 722 12.78 11.72 26.35
C THR A 722 12.47 13.22 26.49
N GLN A 723 12.93 13.85 27.57
CA GLN A 723 12.75 15.30 27.76
C GLN A 723 13.51 16.11 26.72
N PHE A 724 14.72 15.69 26.35
CA PHE A 724 15.50 16.35 25.31
C PHE A 724 14.83 16.23 23.93
N ILE A 725 14.31 15.06 23.56
CA ILE A 725 13.55 14.88 22.32
C ILE A 725 12.32 15.79 22.31
N SER A 726 11.52 15.79 23.38
CA SER A 726 10.35 16.66 23.53
C SER A 726 10.72 18.14 23.40
N PHE A 727 11.82 18.56 24.03
CA PHE A 727 12.36 19.91 23.91
C PHE A 727 12.76 20.25 22.46
N MET A 728 13.50 19.36 21.79
CA MET A 728 13.95 19.59 20.41
C MET A 728 12.78 19.62 19.43
N THR A 729 11.74 18.80 19.65
CA THR A 729 10.46 18.89 18.94
C THR A 729 9.84 20.27 19.11
N SER A 730 9.77 20.78 20.34
CA SER A 730 9.25 22.13 20.61
C SER A 730 10.09 23.23 19.94
N VAL A 731 11.42 23.10 19.93
CA VAL A 731 12.29 24.04 19.20
C VAL A 731 11.97 24.05 17.71
N ARG A 732 11.80 22.89 17.08
CA ARG A 732 11.42 22.79 15.66
C ARG A 732 10.08 23.46 15.36
N GLU A 733 9.10 23.29 16.24
CA GLU A 733 7.78 23.90 16.09
C GLU A 733 7.84 25.42 16.27
N ARG A 734 8.52 25.90 17.33
CA ARG A 734 8.72 27.34 17.58
C ARG A 734 9.48 28.03 16.45
N ARG A 735 10.50 27.35 15.92
CA ARG A 735 11.34 27.82 14.81
C ARG A 735 10.97 27.16 13.49
N SER A 736 9.67 27.03 13.25
CA SER A 736 9.16 26.41 12.03
C SER A 736 9.44 27.24 10.77
N ASP A 737 9.72 28.54 10.94
CA ASP A 737 10.29 29.45 9.93
C ASP A 737 11.61 28.93 9.36
N VAL A 738 12.42 28.26 10.19
CA VAL A 738 13.71 27.70 9.80
C VAL A 738 13.61 26.20 9.54
N PHE A 739 13.18 25.41 10.52
CA PHE A 739 13.40 23.96 10.51
C PHE A 739 12.33 23.15 9.79
N GLN A 740 11.13 23.71 9.62
CA GLN A 740 9.97 23.04 9.02
C GLN A 740 9.58 23.69 7.68
N ARG A 741 10.55 23.79 6.77
CA ARG A 741 10.35 24.41 5.46
C ARG A 741 10.12 23.39 4.36
N ARG A 742 9.26 23.76 3.41
CA ARG A 742 9.08 23.05 2.15
C ARG A 742 10.20 23.27 1.14
N ASN A 743 10.71 24.50 1.08
CA ASN A 743 11.77 24.93 0.18
C ASN A 743 13.09 25.10 0.93
N PHE A 744 14.21 25.07 0.19
CA PHE A 744 15.52 25.35 0.76
C PHE A 744 15.61 26.78 1.29
N LEU A 745 16.37 26.97 2.37
CA LEU A 745 16.79 28.29 2.82
C LEU A 745 17.58 29.00 1.72
N LYS A 746 17.41 30.32 1.59
CA LYS A 746 18.23 31.10 0.66
C LYS A 746 19.69 31.07 1.12
N PRO A 747 20.67 30.88 0.22
CA PRO A 747 22.09 30.85 0.60
C PRO A 747 22.56 32.09 1.36
N GLU A 748 22.00 33.28 1.06
CA GLU A 748 22.30 34.54 1.76
C GLU A 748 21.90 34.55 3.25
N ASN A 749 20.98 33.67 3.66
CA ASN A 749 20.51 33.55 5.03
C ASN A 749 21.32 32.54 5.85
N ILE A 750 22.31 31.89 5.24
CA ILE A 750 23.18 30.93 5.92
C ILE A 750 24.61 31.42 5.82
N VAL A 751 25.24 31.65 6.97
CA VAL A 751 26.67 31.96 7.04
C VAL A 751 27.39 30.83 7.76
N TRP A 752 28.46 30.32 7.17
CA TRP A 752 29.23 29.21 7.71
C TRP A 752 30.56 29.69 8.29
N TYR A 753 30.92 29.14 9.44
CA TYR A 753 32.10 29.55 10.20
C TYR A 753 32.96 28.36 10.60
N ALA A 754 34.28 28.55 10.50
CA ALA A 754 35.25 27.83 11.31
C ALA A 754 35.24 28.38 12.76
N ASN A 755 36.04 27.80 13.64
CA ASN A 755 36.12 28.21 15.05
C ASN A 755 36.54 29.70 15.23
N ASP A 756 37.35 30.21 14.30
CA ASP A 756 37.91 31.57 14.26
C ASP A 756 37.09 32.56 13.39
N GLN A 757 35.85 32.23 13.04
CA GLN A 757 34.98 32.94 12.09
C GLN A 757 35.48 33.00 10.64
N THR A 758 36.53 32.28 10.28
CA THR A 758 36.94 32.17 8.87
C THR A 758 36.07 31.18 8.11
N THR A 759 36.28 31.08 6.80
CA THR A 759 35.58 30.09 5.98
C THR A 759 36.00 28.66 6.36
N PRO A 760 35.06 27.73 6.59
CA PRO A 760 35.39 26.34 6.87
C PRO A 760 36.25 25.71 5.76
N LYS A 761 37.21 24.88 6.16
CA LYS A 761 37.97 24.02 5.23
C LYS A 761 37.12 22.81 4.85
N TRP A 762 36.23 23.00 3.89
CA TRP A 762 35.16 22.06 3.53
C TRP A 762 35.60 20.61 3.30
N GLU A 763 36.66 20.44 2.51
CA GLU A 763 37.14 19.13 2.04
C GLU A 763 38.35 18.62 2.84
N ASP A 764 38.76 19.32 3.89
CA ASP A 764 39.88 18.90 4.74
C ASP A 764 39.40 17.84 5.73
N PRO A 765 39.83 16.56 5.60
CA PRO A 765 39.39 15.49 6.48
C PRO A 765 39.91 15.65 7.92
N THR A 766 40.84 16.58 8.18
CA THR A 766 41.30 16.90 9.54
C THR A 766 40.41 17.92 10.24
N SER A 767 39.58 18.65 9.49
CA SER A 767 38.66 19.63 10.08
C SER A 767 37.47 18.92 10.74
N LYS A 768 37.27 19.18 12.03
CA LYS A 768 36.24 18.54 12.87
C LYS A 768 35.26 19.52 13.52
N PHE A 769 35.43 20.80 13.26
CA PHE A 769 34.58 21.86 13.76
C PHE A 769 33.80 22.50 12.61
N LEU A 770 32.52 22.73 12.81
CA LEU A 770 31.66 23.49 11.91
C LEU A 770 30.68 24.31 12.73
N ALA A 771 30.49 25.57 12.36
CA ALA A 771 29.40 26.38 12.87
C ALA A 771 28.61 27.04 11.73
N LEU A 772 27.34 27.35 12.00
CA LEU A 772 26.51 28.15 11.11
C LEU A 772 25.68 29.17 11.87
N GLU A 773 25.50 30.32 11.24
CA GLU A 773 24.47 31.31 11.57
C GLU A 773 23.34 31.18 10.55
N ILE A 774 22.11 31.13 11.05
CA ILE A 774 20.90 31.23 10.22
C ILE A 774 20.24 32.55 10.55
N LYS A 775 20.19 33.42 9.56
CA LYS A 775 19.54 34.73 9.64
C LYS A 775 18.05 34.59 9.39
N SER A 776 17.24 35.23 10.21
CA SER A 776 15.79 35.24 10.01
C SER A 776 15.44 35.97 8.71
N GLU A 777 14.55 35.39 7.90
CA GLU A 777 14.01 36.08 6.72
C GLU A 777 13.08 37.20 7.20
N SER A 778 13.39 38.46 6.86
CA SER A 778 12.38 39.52 6.87
C SER A 778 11.41 39.24 5.73
N GLU A 779 10.16 38.90 6.03
CA GLU A 779 9.12 38.76 5.01
C GLU A 779 8.94 40.11 4.28
N GLU A 780 9.49 40.22 3.07
CA GLU A 780 8.90 41.14 2.09
C GLU A 780 7.58 40.50 1.63
N GLU A 781 6.49 40.84 2.34
CA GLU A 781 5.13 40.37 2.06
C GLU A 781 4.72 40.70 0.61
N GLU A 782 4.66 39.70 -0.27
CA GLU A 782 3.93 39.77 -1.54
C GLU A 782 2.50 39.19 -1.48
N THR A 783 1.97 38.85 -0.30
CA THR A 783 0.58 38.41 -0.14
C THR A 783 -0.15 39.20 0.94
N ALA A 784 -0.80 40.29 0.51
CA ALA A 784 -1.80 40.99 1.28
C ALA A 784 -3.01 40.07 1.59
N SER A 785 -3.06 39.54 2.80
CA SER A 785 -4.29 39.05 3.43
C SER A 785 -4.43 39.68 4.82
N LEU A 786 -5.61 40.24 5.07
CA LEU A 786 -6.00 41.08 6.22
C LEU A 786 -5.94 40.33 7.57
N VAL A 787 -4.75 40.19 8.15
CA VAL A 787 -4.55 39.87 9.55
C VAL A 787 -3.60 40.90 10.14
N GLU A 788 -3.94 41.45 11.30
CA GLU A 788 -3.11 42.45 11.98
C GLU A 788 -1.69 41.91 12.23
N PRO A 789 -0.64 42.72 12.03
CA PRO A 789 0.73 42.27 12.13
C PRO A 789 1.08 42.05 13.61
N THR A 790 1.08 40.79 14.05
CA THR A 790 1.86 40.39 15.24
C THR A 790 3.34 40.56 14.92
N GLU A 791 4.07 41.20 15.84
CA GLU A 791 5.48 41.64 15.74
C GLU A 791 6.42 40.66 14.97
N PRO A 792 7.40 41.18 14.20
CA PRO A 792 8.36 40.35 13.50
C PRO A 792 9.25 39.59 14.51
N LYS A 793 9.07 38.27 14.59
CA LYS A 793 9.90 37.35 15.37
C LYS A 793 11.26 37.10 14.69
N SER A 794 12.07 38.13 14.44
CA SER A 794 13.37 37.96 13.78
C SER A 794 14.49 37.65 14.79
N ASN A 795 14.54 36.40 15.28
CA ASN A 795 15.68 35.92 16.07
C ASN A 795 16.61 35.08 15.18
N ASP A 796 17.86 35.49 15.03
CA ASP A 796 18.90 34.68 14.39
C ASP A 796 19.30 33.49 15.27
N LEU A 797 19.76 32.42 14.63
CA LEU A 797 20.25 31.19 15.28
C LEU A 797 21.73 31.01 15.00
N PHE A 798 22.49 30.57 16.00
CA PHE A 798 23.87 30.13 15.83
C PHE A 798 24.03 28.70 16.34
N ILE A 799 24.62 27.83 15.53
CA ILE A 799 24.72 26.40 15.81
C ILE A 799 26.17 25.96 15.65
N GLY A 800 26.73 25.30 16.67
CA GLY A 800 28.08 24.77 16.66
C GLY A 800 28.11 23.24 16.71
N PHE A 801 29.04 22.64 15.97
CA PHE A 801 29.32 21.20 15.97
C PHE A 801 30.81 20.98 16.17
N ASN A 802 31.18 20.39 17.31
CA ASN A 802 32.53 19.98 17.61
C ASN A 802 32.62 18.44 17.63
N ALA A 803 33.27 17.86 16.61
CA ALA A 803 33.57 16.43 16.53
C ALA A 803 35.03 16.08 16.89
N SER A 804 35.86 17.02 17.34
CA SER A 804 37.22 16.74 17.79
C SER A 804 37.26 16.14 19.20
N ASP A 805 38.41 15.54 19.53
CA ASP A 805 38.79 15.10 20.87
C ASP A 805 39.36 16.22 21.75
N HIS A 806 39.45 17.44 21.22
CA HIS A 806 39.89 18.64 21.92
C HIS A 806 38.77 19.69 22.01
N PRO A 807 38.77 20.53 23.07
CA PRO A 807 37.85 21.65 23.16
C PRO A 807 38.17 22.69 22.07
N GLU A 808 37.14 23.39 21.60
CA GLU A 808 37.22 24.40 20.56
C GLU A 808 36.65 25.73 21.06
N SER A 809 37.40 26.82 20.89
CA SER A 809 36.91 28.17 21.20
C SER A 809 36.16 28.72 19.99
N VAL A 810 34.85 28.89 20.12
CA VAL A 810 34.00 29.47 19.07
C VAL A 810 33.73 30.94 19.36
N ILE A 811 33.94 31.79 18.36
CA ILE A 811 33.62 33.21 18.46
C ILE A 811 32.23 33.43 17.85
N LEU A 812 31.26 33.83 18.66
CA LEU A 812 29.90 34.11 18.19
C LEU A 812 29.86 35.39 17.34
N PRO A 813 28.97 35.47 16.31
CA PRO A 813 28.82 36.67 15.50
C PRO A 813 28.44 37.89 16.35
N SER A 814 28.98 39.06 16.00
CA SER A 814 28.66 40.32 16.65
C SER A 814 27.21 40.72 16.35
N LEU A 815 26.44 41.00 17.40
CA LEU A 815 25.04 41.41 17.28
C LEU A 815 24.90 42.95 17.29
N PRO A 816 23.81 43.49 16.71
CA PRO A 816 23.45 44.90 16.86
C PRO A 816 23.28 45.31 18.33
N ASP A 817 23.45 46.60 18.62
CA ASP A 817 23.36 47.15 19.98
C ASP A 817 22.06 46.74 20.69
N GLY A 818 22.19 46.07 21.84
CA GLY A 818 21.08 45.63 22.68
C GLY A 818 20.70 44.15 22.53
N SER A 819 21.07 43.49 21.44
CA SER A 819 20.76 42.06 21.26
C SER A 819 21.80 41.16 21.96
N LYS A 820 21.34 40.03 22.51
CA LYS A 820 22.20 39.07 23.22
C LYS A 820 21.99 37.65 22.72
N TRP A 821 23.05 36.86 22.73
CA TRP A 821 22.96 35.41 22.51
C TRP A 821 22.48 34.69 23.77
N ARG A 822 21.49 33.83 23.60
CA ARG A 822 20.97 32.93 24.62
C ARG A 822 21.24 31.49 24.20
N ARG A 823 21.93 30.73 25.05
CA ARG A 823 22.20 29.32 24.84
C ARG A 823 20.95 28.50 25.17
N LEU A 824 20.44 27.79 24.16
CA LEU A 824 19.31 26.86 24.30
C LEU A 824 19.78 25.43 24.55
N VAL A 825 20.88 25.02 23.91
CA VAL A 825 21.43 23.65 24.04
C VAL A 825 22.95 23.72 24.12
N ASP A 826 23.53 22.89 24.98
CA ASP A 826 24.93 22.48 24.95
C ASP A 826 25.01 21.03 25.41
N THR A 827 25.22 20.11 24.47
CA THR A 827 25.18 18.67 24.75
C THR A 827 26.26 18.17 25.70
N ALA A 828 27.31 18.97 25.98
CA ALA A 828 28.38 18.61 26.91
C ALA A 828 27.99 18.77 28.38
N LEU A 829 27.04 19.64 28.68
CA LEU A 829 26.64 19.93 30.05
C LEU A 829 25.90 18.74 30.71
N PRO A 830 25.90 18.67 32.04
CA PRO A 830 25.12 17.69 32.77
C PRO A 830 23.61 18.00 32.68
N PHE A 831 22.78 16.98 32.82
CA PHE A 831 21.33 17.16 32.99
C PHE A 831 21.03 17.68 34.41
N PRO A 832 20.12 18.66 34.57
CA PRO A 832 19.20 19.23 33.57
C PRO A 832 19.72 20.41 32.72
N GLY A 833 20.93 20.92 32.94
CA GLY A 833 21.40 22.18 32.34
C GLY A 833 21.83 22.15 30.86
N PHE A 834 21.84 20.98 30.21
CA PHE A 834 22.29 20.85 28.82
C PHE A 834 21.27 21.32 27.77
N PHE A 835 20.04 21.60 28.19
CA PHE A 835 19.06 22.34 27.42
C PHE A 835 18.21 23.21 28.34
N SER A 836 17.69 24.33 27.83
CA SER A 836 16.80 25.21 28.60
C SER A 836 15.72 25.82 27.71
N VAL A 837 14.48 25.78 28.19
CA VAL A 837 13.31 26.38 27.50
C VAL A 837 13.44 27.90 27.47
N GLU A 838 13.81 28.48 28.59
CA GLU A 838 14.05 29.92 28.70
C GLU A 838 15.44 30.28 28.20
N GLY A 839 16.37 29.34 28.07
CA GLY A 839 17.77 29.57 27.67
C GLY A 839 18.59 30.42 28.64
N GLU A 840 19.92 30.31 28.55
CA GLU A 840 20.86 31.03 29.41
C GLU A 840 21.60 32.13 28.64
N THR A 841 21.60 33.36 29.16
CA THR A 841 22.28 34.48 28.49
C THR A 841 23.79 34.28 28.57
N VAL A 842 24.47 34.33 27.43
CA VAL A 842 25.94 34.25 27.38
C VAL A 842 26.51 35.61 27.79
N VAL A 843 27.28 35.65 28.89
CA VAL A 843 27.85 36.89 29.44
C VAL A 843 29.17 37.20 28.74
N VAL A 844 29.37 38.45 28.34
CA VAL A 844 30.61 38.95 27.73
C VAL A 844 31.67 39.13 28.82
N ALA A 845 32.88 38.59 28.64
CA ALA A 845 34.01 38.96 29.49
C ALA A 845 34.41 40.41 29.17
N GLU A 846 34.27 41.32 30.13
CA GLU A 846 34.41 42.78 29.97
C GLU A 846 35.85 43.28 29.64
N GLU A 847 36.82 42.40 29.40
CA GLU A 847 38.25 42.78 29.37
C GLU A 847 38.89 42.98 27.98
N GLN A 848 38.16 42.87 26.86
CA GLN A 848 38.76 43.10 25.53
C GLN A 848 38.03 44.17 24.73
N LEU A 849 38.80 45.10 24.17
CA LEU A 849 38.38 46.29 23.40
C LEU A 849 37.55 45.99 22.12
N GLN A 850 37.13 44.75 21.91
CA GLN A 850 36.26 44.28 20.84
C GLN A 850 35.18 43.43 21.51
N GLN A 851 33.90 43.72 21.28
CA GLN A 851 32.71 43.04 21.82
C GLN A 851 32.55 41.58 21.31
N LEU A 852 33.62 40.80 21.25
CA LEU A 852 33.62 39.43 20.78
C LEU A 852 33.20 38.49 21.92
N ILE A 853 32.16 37.69 21.67
CA ILE A 853 31.69 36.69 22.63
C ILE A 853 32.36 35.37 22.27
N VAL A 854 33.32 34.93 23.09
CA VAL A 854 33.98 33.63 22.95
C VAL A 854 33.29 32.61 23.83
N TYR A 855 32.88 31.49 23.26
CA TYR A 855 32.30 30.35 23.96
C TYR A 855 33.20 29.13 23.82
N GLU A 856 33.49 28.43 24.90
CA GLU A 856 34.31 27.22 24.88
C GLU A 856 33.42 25.99 24.70
N MET A 857 33.60 25.28 23.58
CA MET A 857 32.88 24.04 23.29
C MET A 857 33.74 22.83 23.65
N GLU A 858 33.28 22.02 24.60
CA GLU A 858 33.91 20.77 24.99
C GLU A 858 34.06 19.79 23.81
N PRO A 859 35.01 18.82 23.87
CA PRO A 859 35.14 17.77 22.86
C PRO A 859 33.84 17.01 22.65
N TYR A 860 33.54 16.65 21.40
CA TYR A 860 32.36 15.87 21.03
C TYR A 860 31.04 16.50 21.52
N SER A 861 30.80 17.76 21.19
CA SER A 861 29.63 18.53 21.63
C SER A 861 28.93 19.27 20.50
N CYS A 862 27.68 19.64 20.74
CA CYS A 862 26.90 20.50 19.85
C CYS A 862 26.21 21.58 20.69
N THR A 863 26.09 22.78 20.12
CA THR A 863 25.50 23.94 20.80
C THR A 863 24.47 24.62 19.91
N LEU A 864 23.44 25.18 20.54
CA LEU A 864 22.42 26.02 19.89
C LEU A 864 22.26 27.31 20.68
N PHE A 865 22.38 28.42 19.98
CA PHE A 865 22.12 29.76 20.49
C PHE A 865 21.03 30.43 19.66
N GLU A 866 20.24 31.25 20.34
CA GLU A 866 19.20 32.08 19.74
C GLU A 866 19.42 33.53 20.20
N THR A 867 19.25 34.48 19.30
CA THR A 867 19.32 35.91 19.63
C THR A 867 18.06 36.38 20.34
N ILE A 868 18.20 37.40 21.19
CA ILE A 868 17.09 38.09 21.84
C ILE A 868 17.31 39.58 21.76
N ASN A 869 16.27 40.28 21.32
CA ASN A 869 16.25 41.74 21.25
C ASN A 869 15.91 42.34 22.61
N ALA A 870 16.54 43.47 22.94
CA ALA A 870 16.42 44.14 24.25
C ALA A 870 14.99 44.57 24.66
N THR A 871 14.01 44.50 23.77
CA THR A 871 12.63 44.96 24.00
C THR A 871 11.64 43.85 24.41
N ALA A 872 12.08 42.59 24.49
CA ALA A 872 11.24 41.43 24.79
C ALA A 872 11.28 40.99 26.27
#